data_AF-A1R759-F1
#
_entry.id   AF-A1R759-F1
#
_cell.length_a   1.000
_cell.length_b   1.000
_cell.length_c   1.000
_cell.angle_alpha   90.00
_cell.angle_beta   90.00
_cell.angle_gamma   90.00
#
_symmetry.space_group_name_H-M   'P 1'
#
loop_
_entity.id
_entity.type
_entity.pdbx_description
1 polymer ?
#
loop_
_entity_poly.entity_id
_entity_poly.type
_entity_poly.pdbx_seq_one_letter_code
_entity_poly.pdbx_strand_id
1 'polypeptide(L)'
;MKPIVRLYDPERDAARVAELYNRNNYGTIRSGSPLTGDDVNAVLQERCAALFMVGEDRGNIVGTIGYLKVSGRRVAGDDELFSGMFLIDPGYRMGFLAGELFMQSFIKLVERGVRTLRLEVDPANQKAFPLYGRVGFRTAGIVSPDEDGYIELISFLPGVVSDLLRTSFADASPQDMFSKYSWRSMGSARGKDLMDGVSVQDGAPLLTYTFPVKKDIIDVQVDMSSGAIVHARHNGHLFDWPETPQRSAPNRPERPSLGSRRLGEFTISLDSGGTLTIDHPRHPGPVLTDHFPVGEDGAPYWRRPAALNVTCQELPDGWRTWLGPITREIRLLGDKVSVVVNHQSEQRVTAFPWVNLRSGEFHLTTEGRQRTLGGPIVRGLWPPDRTDFEAAESVFDDQSYGASALWTDTASGIALAATWHSEGKLRVEGAHLPAASSEAGSILYDVDLFDGAEALPVPDNVELPPSLTPVFHAVPSGPHQGWNPITWAAAETSRTDVLEAVGSNGSLLVSPDQGIVSWTAGQTKVLAAPFPKLRALGPLTAWNSGLWVTGQGAREDPEQGIEWGSGGRAPHLIGSPADCSGWEVQQRGNDLTALRIVVDGVKGAEQVTHVTPNAQIQAKNRAPILFQTDTNTDLWWAAARDRFPLRASVRRAAIGLGGTTWLVVENDQGTHPEILIRSTGEYLLLSLLARAGDTTTTSWLLSVQEMGSPTTNIKENPS
;
A
#
# COMPACT_ATOMS: atom_id res chain seq x y z
N MET A 1 -7.70 33.79 -20.99
CA MET A 1 -6.83 33.12 -21.97
C MET A 1 -6.89 31.64 -21.63
N LYS A 2 -6.89 30.73 -22.61
CA LYS A 2 -6.94 29.28 -22.31
C LYS A 2 -5.55 28.87 -21.76
N PRO A 3 -5.47 28.07 -20.69
CA PRO A 3 -4.19 27.53 -20.23
C PRO A 3 -3.45 26.81 -21.36
N ILE A 4 -2.14 26.98 -21.43
CA ILE A 4 -1.26 26.38 -22.43
C ILE A 4 -0.69 25.11 -21.85
N VAL A 5 -0.78 24.00 -22.58
CA VAL A 5 -0.15 22.73 -22.22
C VAL A 5 1.17 22.60 -22.99
N ARG A 6 2.25 22.32 -22.26
CA ARG A 6 3.60 22.18 -22.83
C ARG A 6 4.45 21.20 -22.02
N LEU A 7 5.60 20.85 -22.58
CA LEU A 7 6.62 20.10 -21.87
C LEU A 7 7.13 20.90 -20.67
N TYR A 8 7.44 20.17 -19.61
CA TYR A 8 8.16 20.68 -18.46
C TYR A 8 9.59 21.07 -18.82
N ASP A 9 10.03 22.21 -18.28
CA ASP A 9 11.39 22.71 -18.34
C ASP A 9 11.99 22.67 -16.92
N PRO A 10 12.96 21.79 -16.64
CA PRO A 10 13.55 21.60 -15.30
C PRO A 10 14.12 22.88 -14.67
N GLU A 11 14.62 23.82 -15.48
CA GLU A 11 15.22 25.05 -14.96
C GLU A 11 14.15 26.10 -14.65
N ARG A 12 13.08 26.15 -15.45
CA ARG A 12 12.08 27.23 -15.38
C ARG A 12 10.85 26.87 -14.57
N ASP A 13 10.49 25.59 -14.51
CA ASP A 13 9.20 25.15 -13.99
C ASP A 13 9.29 24.52 -12.60
N ALA A 14 10.44 23.95 -12.22
CA ALA A 14 10.61 23.17 -11.00
C ALA A 14 10.04 23.85 -9.74
N ALA A 15 10.49 25.07 -9.46
CA ALA A 15 10.02 25.84 -8.31
C ALA A 15 8.52 26.17 -8.37
N ARG A 16 7.97 26.41 -9.56
CA ARG A 16 6.53 26.70 -9.75
C ARG A 16 5.66 25.45 -9.63
N VAL A 17 6.19 24.29 -10.00
CA VAL A 17 5.55 22.98 -9.76
C VAL A 17 5.54 22.66 -8.27
N ALA A 18 6.66 22.87 -7.58
CA ALA A 18 6.74 22.71 -6.13
C ALA A 18 5.73 23.61 -5.40
N GLU A 19 5.61 24.88 -5.80
CA GLU A 19 4.59 25.80 -5.27
C GLU A 19 3.15 25.28 -5.50
N LEU A 20 2.85 24.78 -6.71
CA LEU A 20 1.56 24.17 -7.02
C LEU A 20 1.28 22.97 -6.10
N TYR A 21 2.28 22.13 -5.83
CA TYR A 21 2.13 20.93 -4.99
C TYR A 21 1.90 21.31 -3.53
N ASN A 22 2.73 22.20 -3.00
CA ASN A 22 2.64 22.69 -1.63
C ASN A 22 1.28 23.35 -1.34
N ARG A 23 0.83 24.28 -2.19
CA ARG A 23 -0.45 25.00 -1.98
C ARG A 23 -1.67 24.09 -2.07
N ASN A 24 -1.56 22.95 -2.74
CA ASN A 24 -2.63 21.98 -2.92
C ASN A 24 -2.54 20.78 -1.98
N ASN A 25 -1.63 20.81 -1.01
CA ASN A 25 -1.39 19.72 -0.07
C ASN A 25 -1.11 18.38 -0.81
N TYR A 26 -0.21 18.40 -1.80
CA TYR A 26 0.21 17.25 -2.60
C TYR A 26 1.70 16.97 -2.43
N GLY A 27 2.08 15.71 -2.22
CA GLY A 27 3.45 15.31 -1.86
C GLY A 27 3.74 15.45 -0.37
N THR A 28 5.01 15.66 -0.03
CA THR A 28 5.56 15.68 1.34
C THR A 28 5.01 16.80 2.23
N ILE A 29 4.41 17.85 1.66
CA ILE A 29 3.72 18.89 2.44
C ILE A 29 2.60 18.30 3.31
N ARG A 30 2.04 17.16 2.91
CA ARG A 30 1.02 16.44 3.68
C ARG A 30 1.53 15.96 5.02
N SER A 31 2.83 15.74 5.17
CA SER A 31 3.52 15.36 6.41
C SER A 31 4.29 16.55 7.01
N GLY A 32 4.02 17.77 6.56
CA GLY A 32 4.60 19.00 7.11
C GLY A 32 5.90 19.48 6.45
N SER A 33 6.38 18.81 5.40
CA SER A 33 7.65 19.17 4.73
C SER A 33 7.38 19.73 3.34
N PRO A 34 7.51 21.05 3.11
CA PRO A 34 7.31 21.63 1.78
C PRO A 34 8.35 21.15 0.77
N LEU A 35 7.93 20.94 -0.48
CA LEU A 35 8.82 20.64 -1.60
C LEU A 35 9.51 21.90 -2.13
N THR A 36 10.74 21.74 -2.60
CA THR A 36 11.51 22.71 -3.39
C THR A 36 11.52 22.33 -4.88
N GLY A 37 12.07 23.20 -5.72
CA GLY A 37 12.27 22.87 -7.14
C GLY A 37 13.24 21.69 -7.33
N ASP A 38 14.30 21.65 -6.53
CA ASP A 38 15.29 20.58 -6.60
C ASP A 38 14.68 19.23 -6.21
N ASP A 39 13.78 19.22 -5.22
CA ASP A 39 13.01 18.01 -4.86
C ASP A 39 12.17 17.50 -6.03
N VAL A 40 11.51 18.39 -6.78
CA VAL A 40 10.72 17.99 -7.95
C VAL A 40 11.60 17.36 -9.02
N ASN A 41 12.76 17.97 -9.31
CA ASN A 41 13.70 17.41 -10.28
C ASN A 41 14.28 16.07 -9.82
N ALA A 42 14.66 15.95 -8.55
CA ALA A 42 15.15 14.70 -7.97
C ALA A 42 14.11 13.58 -8.06
N VAL A 43 12.84 13.88 -7.73
CA VAL A 43 11.73 12.91 -7.84
C VAL A 43 11.50 12.49 -9.30
N LEU A 44 11.53 13.42 -10.25
CA LEU A 44 11.37 13.09 -11.67
C LEU A 44 12.54 12.24 -12.20
N GLN A 45 13.76 12.51 -11.76
CA GLN A 45 14.95 11.74 -12.13
C GLN A 45 14.90 10.32 -11.54
N GLU A 46 14.72 10.20 -10.22
CA GLU A 46 14.67 8.91 -9.53
C GLU A 46 13.56 8.00 -10.08
N ARG A 47 12.43 8.60 -10.46
CA ARG A 47 11.32 7.85 -11.03
C ARG A 47 11.45 7.56 -12.53
N CYS A 48 12.56 7.97 -13.14
CA CYS A 48 12.83 7.94 -14.57
C CYS A 48 11.64 8.46 -15.39
N ALA A 49 11.30 9.75 -15.19
CA ALA A 49 10.22 10.41 -15.91
C ALA A 49 10.48 10.39 -17.42
N ALA A 50 9.72 9.58 -18.16
CA ALA A 50 9.78 9.57 -19.61
C ALA A 50 9.10 10.81 -20.19
N LEU A 51 7.97 11.24 -19.62
CA LEU A 51 7.25 12.43 -20.06
C LEU A 51 6.65 13.16 -18.84
N PHE A 52 6.96 14.45 -18.70
CA PHE A 52 6.31 15.32 -17.72
C PHE A 52 5.81 16.58 -18.41
N MET A 53 4.54 16.92 -18.22
CA MET A 53 3.91 18.07 -18.86
C MET A 53 3.26 18.99 -17.83
N VAL A 54 3.22 20.28 -18.17
CA VAL A 54 2.64 21.32 -17.33
C VAL A 54 1.54 22.07 -18.08
N GLY A 55 0.52 22.48 -17.33
CA GLY A 55 -0.47 23.47 -17.74
C GLY A 55 -0.12 24.83 -17.16
N GLU A 56 0.06 25.82 -18.02
CA GLU A 56 0.42 27.19 -17.63
C GLU A 56 -0.71 28.17 -17.94
N ASP A 57 -1.06 29.04 -16.99
CA ASP A 57 -1.89 30.22 -17.24
C ASP A 57 -1.24 31.47 -16.62
N ARG A 58 -1.02 32.48 -17.46
CA ARG A 58 -0.42 33.78 -17.08
C ARG A 58 0.88 33.64 -16.27
N GLY A 59 1.79 32.77 -16.69
CA GLY A 59 3.08 32.54 -16.02
C GLY A 59 3.02 31.57 -14.83
N ASN A 60 1.84 31.15 -14.40
CA ASN A 60 1.68 30.23 -13.26
C ASN A 60 1.45 28.80 -13.76
N ILE A 61 2.10 27.83 -13.12
CA ILE A 61 1.77 26.42 -13.31
C ILE A 61 0.49 26.11 -12.53
N VAL A 62 -0.52 25.61 -13.23
CA VAL A 62 -1.88 25.35 -12.73
C VAL A 62 -2.30 23.89 -12.89
N GLY A 63 -1.45 23.07 -13.52
CA GLY A 63 -1.61 21.62 -13.52
C GLY A 63 -0.38 20.89 -14.06
N THR A 64 -0.31 19.59 -13.75
CA THR A 64 0.79 18.69 -14.11
C THR A 64 0.24 17.32 -14.50
N ILE A 65 1.00 16.58 -15.31
CA ILE A 65 0.83 15.15 -15.52
C ILE A 65 2.19 14.51 -15.83
N GLY A 66 2.49 13.38 -15.18
CA GLY A 66 3.73 12.63 -15.36
C GLY A 66 3.51 11.20 -15.85
N TYR A 67 4.45 10.71 -16.63
CA TYR A 67 4.55 9.33 -17.08
C TYR A 67 5.95 8.82 -16.80
N LEU A 68 6.05 7.88 -15.86
CA LEU A 68 7.27 7.53 -15.16
C LEU A 68 7.51 6.02 -15.29
N LYS A 69 8.77 5.60 -15.36
CA LYS A 69 9.11 4.17 -15.35
C LYS A 69 8.80 3.54 -13.99
N VAL A 70 8.87 4.34 -12.93
CA VAL A 70 8.76 3.91 -11.54
C VAL A 70 7.53 4.55 -10.89
N SER A 71 6.63 3.72 -10.38
CA SER A 71 5.68 4.15 -9.34
C SER A 71 6.42 4.30 -8.01
N GLY A 72 5.80 4.78 -6.93
CA GLY A 72 6.50 4.81 -5.64
C GLY A 72 7.15 3.48 -5.20
N ARG A 73 6.78 2.33 -5.82
CA ARG A 73 7.24 0.99 -5.38
C ARG A 73 7.48 -0.03 -6.49
N ARG A 74 7.15 0.27 -7.74
CA ARG A 74 7.12 -0.68 -8.85
C ARG A 74 7.82 -0.14 -10.07
N VAL A 75 8.45 -1.03 -10.83
CA VAL A 75 8.97 -0.72 -12.18
C VAL A 75 8.02 -1.24 -13.24
N ALA A 76 7.71 -0.39 -14.21
CA ALA A 76 6.93 -0.73 -15.37
C ALA A 76 7.77 -1.56 -16.37
N GLY A 77 7.14 -2.44 -17.15
CA GLY A 77 7.80 -3.15 -18.25
C GLY A 77 8.36 -2.22 -19.35
N ASP A 78 9.15 -2.73 -20.28
CA ASP A 78 9.90 -1.93 -21.28
C ASP A 78 9.02 -1.01 -22.14
N ASP A 79 7.80 -1.44 -22.48
CA ASP A 79 6.82 -0.68 -23.25
C ASP A 79 5.73 -0.03 -22.38
N GLU A 80 5.96 0.03 -21.07
CA GLU A 80 5.00 0.48 -20.06
C GLU A 80 5.49 1.70 -19.29
N LEU A 81 4.54 2.54 -18.85
CA LEU A 81 4.80 3.61 -17.90
C LEU A 81 3.68 3.70 -16.87
N PHE A 82 4.01 4.17 -15.67
CA PHE A 82 3.03 4.64 -14.70
C PHE A 82 2.63 6.08 -15.00
N SER A 83 1.33 6.33 -15.09
CA SER A 83 0.74 7.66 -15.05
C SER A 83 0.69 8.10 -13.59
N GLY A 84 1.35 9.21 -13.26
CA GLY A 84 1.47 9.71 -11.90
C GLY A 84 1.57 11.22 -11.85
N MET A 85 1.74 11.78 -10.66
CA MET A 85 2.00 13.22 -10.46
C MET A 85 0.98 14.12 -11.17
N PHE A 86 -0.26 13.66 -11.27
CA PHE A 86 -1.37 14.36 -11.91
C PHE A 86 -2.08 15.23 -10.90
N LEU A 87 -1.92 16.55 -11.04
CA LEU A 87 -2.56 17.52 -10.19
C LEU A 87 -3.11 18.66 -11.05
N ILE A 88 -4.34 19.07 -10.74
CA ILE A 88 -4.93 20.29 -11.31
C ILE A 88 -5.40 21.15 -10.16
N ASP A 89 -4.97 22.41 -10.20
CA ASP A 89 -5.38 23.42 -9.26
C ASP A 89 -6.93 23.52 -9.20
N PRO A 90 -7.56 23.57 -8.02
CA PRO A 90 -9.01 23.56 -7.84
C PRO A 90 -9.77 24.52 -8.76
N GLY A 91 -9.22 25.71 -9.02
CA GLY A 91 -9.83 26.71 -9.90
C GLY A 91 -9.96 26.27 -11.37
N TYR A 92 -9.21 25.26 -11.80
CA TYR A 92 -9.12 24.80 -13.19
C TYR A 92 -9.74 23.42 -13.44
N ARG A 93 -10.20 22.72 -12.38
CA ARG A 93 -10.72 21.34 -12.47
C ARG A 93 -11.97 21.19 -13.33
N MET A 94 -12.78 22.24 -13.44
CA MET A 94 -13.99 22.27 -14.28
C MET A 94 -13.70 22.72 -15.71
N GLY A 95 -12.46 23.06 -16.04
CA GLY A 95 -12.04 23.55 -17.35
C GLY A 95 -11.54 22.46 -18.30
N PHE A 96 -10.95 22.89 -19.41
CA PHE A 96 -10.46 22.01 -20.47
C PHE A 96 -9.07 21.40 -20.20
N LEU A 97 -8.39 21.88 -19.15
CA LEU A 97 -6.98 21.59 -18.91
C LEU A 97 -6.71 20.09 -18.73
N ALA A 98 -7.55 19.37 -17.98
CA ALA A 98 -7.38 17.93 -17.78
C ALA A 98 -7.37 17.15 -19.11
N GLY A 99 -8.36 17.42 -19.96
CA GLY A 99 -8.49 16.77 -21.26
C GLY A 99 -7.35 17.12 -22.19
N GLU A 100 -6.89 18.37 -22.16
CA GLU A 100 -5.76 18.82 -22.97
C GLU A 100 -4.45 18.15 -22.50
N LEU A 101 -4.20 18.04 -21.19
CA LEU A 101 -3.05 17.32 -20.65
C LEU A 101 -3.05 15.86 -21.12
N PHE A 102 -4.13 15.10 -20.91
CA PHE A 102 -4.19 13.70 -21.37
C PHE A 102 -4.03 13.56 -22.88
N MET A 103 -4.72 14.38 -23.68
CA MET A 103 -4.66 14.31 -25.14
C MET A 103 -3.24 14.58 -25.66
N GLN A 104 -2.62 15.69 -25.22
CA GLN A 104 -1.27 16.04 -25.65
C GLN A 104 -0.24 15.01 -25.17
N SER A 105 -0.43 14.42 -23.99
CA SER A 105 0.42 13.35 -23.49
C SER A 105 0.30 12.09 -24.32
N PHE A 106 -0.91 11.61 -24.59
CA PHE A 106 -1.12 10.36 -25.34
C PHE A 106 -0.52 10.42 -26.74
N ILE A 107 -0.60 11.56 -27.42
CA ILE A 107 0.06 11.77 -28.72
C ILE A 107 1.57 11.55 -28.57
N LYS A 108 2.22 12.19 -27.59
CA LYS A 108 3.66 12.06 -27.34
C LYS A 108 4.08 10.67 -26.89
N LEU A 109 3.22 9.96 -26.16
CA LEU A 109 3.50 8.60 -25.69
C LEU A 109 3.48 7.60 -26.86
N VAL A 110 2.52 7.75 -27.78
CA VAL A 110 2.49 6.95 -29.03
C VAL A 110 3.74 7.22 -29.87
N GLU A 111 4.15 8.48 -30.04
CA GLU A 111 5.39 8.86 -30.75
C GLU A 111 6.65 8.23 -30.13
N ARG A 112 6.65 8.02 -28.80
CA ARG A 112 7.75 7.40 -28.04
C ARG A 112 7.67 5.88 -27.96
N GLY A 113 6.69 5.26 -28.63
CA GLY A 113 6.54 3.81 -28.66
C GLY A 113 5.98 3.19 -27.38
N VAL A 114 5.41 3.99 -26.46
CA VAL A 114 4.75 3.49 -25.26
C VAL A 114 3.45 2.79 -25.67
N ARG A 115 3.24 1.59 -25.13
CA ARG A 115 2.06 0.77 -25.49
C ARG A 115 1.06 0.67 -24.36
N THR A 116 1.51 0.68 -23.11
CA THR A 116 0.65 0.47 -21.94
C THR A 116 0.90 1.54 -20.89
N LEU A 117 -0.18 1.98 -20.25
CA LEU A 117 -0.14 2.86 -19.11
C LEU A 117 -0.74 2.17 -17.89
N ARG A 118 -0.05 2.27 -16.77
CA ARG A 118 -0.50 1.83 -15.46
C ARG A 118 -0.78 3.05 -14.59
N LEU A 119 -1.64 2.91 -13.59
CA LEU A 119 -1.98 3.99 -12.67
C LEU A 119 -2.29 3.39 -11.31
N GLU A 120 -1.60 3.85 -10.28
CA GLU A 120 -1.89 3.49 -8.89
C GLU A 120 -2.79 4.55 -8.27
N VAL A 121 -3.89 4.13 -7.64
CA VAL A 121 -4.88 5.04 -7.06
C VAL A 121 -5.24 4.59 -5.65
N ASP A 122 -5.20 5.52 -4.70
CA ASP A 122 -5.84 5.34 -3.40
C ASP A 122 -7.37 5.27 -3.60
N PRO A 123 -8.05 4.18 -3.20
CA PRO A 123 -9.51 4.06 -3.28
C PRO A 123 -10.27 5.21 -2.61
N ALA A 124 -9.69 5.88 -1.62
CA ALA A 124 -10.27 7.07 -1.00
C ALA A 124 -10.38 8.27 -1.97
N ASN A 125 -9.63 8.28 -3.09
CA ASN A 125 -9.69 9.34 -4.11
C ASN A 125 -10.89 9.18 -5.06
N GLN A 126 -12.10 9.08 -4.51
CA GLN A 126 -13.34 8.79 -5.23
C GLN A 126 -13.60 9.74 -6.41
N LYS A 127 -13.19 11.00 -6.25
CA LYS A 127 -13.43 12.06 -7.24
C LYS A 127 -12.63 11.87 -8.52
N ALA A 128 -11.54 11.11 -8.48
CA ALA A 128 -10.64 10.93 -9.63
C ALA A 128 -11.04 9.76 -10.55
N PHE A 129 -11.69 8.72 -10.01
CA PHE A 129 -12.08 7.53 -10.78
C PHE A 129 -12.93 7.81 -12.04
N PRO A 130 -13.95 8.69 -12.01
CA PRO A 130 -14.68 9.03 -13.23
C PRO A 130 -13.80 9.66 -14.31
N LEU A 131 -12.70 10.34 -13.95
CA LEU A 131 -11.74 10.84 -14.93
C LEU A 131 -10.91 9.70 -15.52
N TYR A 132 -10.39 8.79 -14.68
CA TYR A 132 -9.58 7.65 -15.13
C TYR A 132 -10.37 6.73 -16.08
N GLY A 133 -11.61 6.40 -15.73
CA GLY A 133 -12.52 5.64 -16.60
C GLY A 133 -12.81 6.36 -17.93
N ARG A 134 -12.89 7.70 -17.94
CA ARG A 134 -13.09 8.48 -19.17
C ARG A 134 -11.88 8.49 -20.09
N VAL A 135 -10.67 8.54 -19.54
CA VAL A 135 -9.42 8.60 -20.34
C VAL A 135 -8.86 7.22 -20.70
N GLY A 136 -9.59 6.14 -20.37
CA GLY A 136 -9.31 4.80 -20.88
C GLY A 136 -8.61 3.84 -19.90
N PHE A 137 -8.50 4.19 -18.62
CA PHE A 137 -8.01 3.27 -17.58
C PHE A 137 -9.13 2.36 -17.08
N ARG A 138 -8.81 1.09 -16.87
CA ARG A 138 -9.74 0.03 -16.45
C ARG A 138 -9.09 -0.90 -15.42
N THR A 139 -9.91 -1.68 -14.75
CA THR A 139 -9.48 -2.83 -13.96
C THR A 139 -9.69 -4.13 -14.74
N ALA A 140 -8.78 -5.09 -14.58
CA ALA A 140 -8.98 -6.48 -14.99
C ALA A 140 -9.67 -7.28 -13.88
N GLY A 141 -11.01 -7.25 -13.82
CA GLY A 141 -11.77 -8.05 -12.86
C GLY A 141 -11.75 -7.51 -11.42
N ILE A 142 -11.66 -8.40 -10.43
CA ILE A 142 -11.60 -8.05 -9.00
C ILE A 142 -10.19 -7.53 -8.71
N VAL A 143 -10.04 -6.23 -8.43
CA VAL A 143 -8.76 -5.66 -8.02
C VAL A 143 -8.55 -5.92 -6.55
N SER A 144 -7.46 -6.60 -6.21
CA SER A 144 -6.92 -6.56 -4.86
C SER A 144 -6.03 -5.33 -4.72
N PRO A 145 -6.24 -4.48 -3.71
CA PRO A 145 -5.32 -3.39 -3.42
C PRO A 145 -3.98 -3.96 -2.97
N ASP A 146 -2.90 -3.23 -3.19
CA ASP A 146 -1.58 -3.62 -2.72
C ASP A 146 -1.42 -3.43 -1.20
N GLU A 147 -0.22 -3.69 -0.69
CA GLU A 147 0.08 -3.58 0.73
C GLU A 147 -0.37 -2.23 1.31
N ASP A 148 -0.17 -1.14 0.58
CA ASP A 148 -0.51 0.22 1.01
C ASP A 148 -1.97 0.58 0.81
N GLY A 149 -2.74 -0.32 0.21
CA GLY A 149 -4.14 -0.10 -0.07
C GLY A 149 -4.37 0.56 -1.43
N TYR A 150 -3.36 0.72 -2.29
CA TYR A 150 -3.52 1.29 -3.63
C TYR A 150 -4.00 0.24 -4.62
N ILE A 151 -4.85 0.63 -5.56
CA ILE A 151 -5.30 -0.24 -6.65
C ILE A 151 -4.64 0.16 -7.95
N GLU A 152 -4.31 -0.82 -8.78
CA GLU A 152 -3.70 -0.61 -10.09
C GLU A 152 -4.78 -0.62 -11.19
N LEU A 153 -4.80 0.43 -12.01
CA LEU A 153 -5.60 0.52 -13.23
C LEU A 153 -4.67 0.47 -14.45
N ILE A 154 -5.15 -0.12 -15.55
CA ILE A 154 -4.39 -0.29 -16.78
C ILE A 154 -5.10 0.34 -17.98
N SER A 155 -4.33 0.87 -18.91
CA SER A 155 -4.79 1.32 -20.21
C SER A 155 -3.85 0.83 -21.30
N PHE A 156 -4.40 0.17 -22.32
CA PHE A 156 -3.71 -0.28 -23.53
C PHE A 156 -3.93 0.69 -24.69
N LEU A 157 -4.56 1.83 -24.42
CA LEU A 157 -4.99 2.77 -25.44
C LEU A 157 -3.82 3.28 -26.32
N PRO A 158 -2.61 3.60 -25.80
CA PRO A 158 -1.50 4.01 -26.65
C PRO A 158 -1.07 2.93 -27.65
N GLY A 159 -0.97 1.66 -27.20
CA GLY A 159 -0.61 0.53 -28.06
C GLY A 159 -1.63 0.28 -29.16
N VAL A 160 -2.92 0.28 -28.79
CA VAL A 160 -4.02 0.12 -29.75
C VAL A 160 -4.01 1.23 -30.80
N VAL A 161 -3.81 2.49 -30.40
CA VAL A 161 -3.73 3.61 -31.36
C VAL A 161 -2.48 3.52 -32.23
N SER A 162 -1.32 3.16 -31.66
CA SER A 162 -0.07 2.97 -32.41
C SER A 162 -0.24 1.93 -33.53
N ASP A 163 -0.94 0.83 -33.24
CA ASP A 163 -1.20 -0.22 -34.21
C ASP A 163 -2.24 0.23 -35.26
N LEU A 164 -3.32 0.91 -34.85
CA LEU A 164 -4.31 1.46 -35.80
C LEU A 164 -3.69 2.40 -36.84
N LEU A 165 -2.74 3.23 -36.42
CA LEU A 165 -2.03 4.16 -37.32
C LEU A 165 -1.13 3.44 -38.35
N ARG A 166 -0.93 2.13 -38.22
CA ARG A 166 -0.19 1.30 -39.20
C ARG A 166 -1.10 0.57 -40.18
N THR A 167 -2.42 0.76 -40.07
CA THR A 167 -3.41 0.07 -40.91
C THR A 167 -3.98 0.98 -42.00
N SER A 168 -5.11 0.60 -42.63
CA SER A 168 -5.86 1.47 -43.55
C SER A 168 -6.31 2.81 -42.94
N PHE A 169 -6.20 2.97 -41.63
CA PHE A 169 -6.44 4.22 -40.91
C PHE A 169 -5.18 5.09 -40.74
N ALA A 170 -4.07 4.78 -41.41
CA ALA A 170 -2.81 5.53 -41.33
C ALA A 170 -2.91 7.02 -41.69
N ASP A 171 -3.89 7.40 -42.54
CA ASP A 171 -4.14 8.80 -42.89
C ASP A 171 -4.86 9.59 -41.78
N ALA A 172 -5.28 8.94 -40.69
CA ALA A 172 -5.84 9.62 -39.53
C ALA A 172 -4.72 10.20 -38.65
N SER A 173 -4.93 11.39 -38.09
CA SER A 173 -3.97 11.93 -37.13
C SER A 173 -4.17 11.29 -35.74
N PRO A 174 -3.13 11.19 -34.90
CA PRO A 174 -3.29 10.87 -33.48
C PRO A 174 -4.31 11.80 -32.79
N GLN A 175 -4.38 13.08 -33.17
CA GLN A 175 -5.41 14.00 -32.66
C GLN A 175 -6.83 13.50 -32.97
N ASP A 176 -7.08 12.99 -34.19
CA ASP A 176 -8.39 12.47 -34.57
C ASP A 176 -8.76 11.24 -33.73
N MET A 177 -7.81 10.33 -33.52
CA MET A 177 -7.98 9.11 -32.72
C MET A 177 -8.25 9.42 -31.24
N PHE A 178 -7.53 10.41 -30.69
CA PHE A 178 -7.70 10.84 -29.31
C PHE A 178 -8.82 11.87 -29.10
N SER A 179 -9.48 12.34 -30.16
CA SER A 179 -10.54 13.35 -30.08
C SER A 179 -11.74 12.90 -29.22
N LYS A 180 -12.02 11.59 -29.13
CA LYS A 180 -13.01 11.00 -28.20
C LYS A 180 -12.62 11.13 -26.73
N TYR A 181 -11.34 11.28 -26.45
CA TYR A 181 -10.80 11.50 -25.10
C TYR A 181 -10.57 13.00 -24.82
N SER A 182 -10.86 13.87 -25.79
CA SER A 182 -10.89 15.32 -25.59
C SER A 182 -12.04 15.78 -24.69
N TRP A 183 -11.91 16.96 -24.09
CA TRP A 183 -12.89 17.51 -23.15
C TRP A 183 -14.32 17.60 -23.69
N ARG A 184 -14.49 17.81 -25.00
CA ARG A 184 -15.81 17.92 -25.65
C ARG A 184 -16.59 16.60 -25.56
N SER A 185 -15.86 15.49 -25.63
CA SER A 185 -16.35 14.11 -25.58
C SER A 185 -16.39 13.56 -24.14
N MET A 186 -15.62 14.16 -23.22
CA MET A 186 -15.64 13.84 -21.78
C MET A 186 -16.94 14.24 -21.08
N GLY A 187 -17.74 15.14 -21.67
CA GLY A 187 -19.06 15.54 -21.16
C GLY A 187 -20.14 14.46 -21.35
N SER A 188 -20.09 13.71 -22.45
CA SER A 188 -21.03 12.62 -22.79
C SER A 188 -20.71 11.28 -22.11
N ALA A 189 -19.56 11.16 -21.43
CA ALA A 189 -19.12 9.95 -20.73
C ALA A 189 -19.34 10.02 -19.20
N ARG A 190 -20.31 10.83 -18.74
CA ARG A 190 -20.72 10.86 -17.33
C ARG A 190 -21.37 9.53 -16.97
N GLY A 191 -20.82 8.84 -15.97
CA GLY A 191 -21.37 7.58 -15.44
C GLY A 191 -20.69 6.31 -15.92
N LYS A 192 -19.54 6.39 -16.61
CA LYS A 192 -18.76 5.19 -16.95
C LYS A 192 -18.11 4.57 -15.72
N ASP A 193 -18.30 3.26 -15.51
CA ASP A 193 -17.64 2.48 -14.48
C ASP A 193 -16.23 2.05 -14.93
N LEU A 194 -15.37 1.66 -13.99
CA LEU A 194 -14.05 1.09 -14.26
C LEU A 194 -14.10 -0.29 -14.94
N MET A 195 -15.27 -0.93 -14.93
CA MET A 195 -15.54 -2.20 -15.62
C MET A 195 -16.17 -2.00 -17.01
N ASP A 196 -16.47 -0.75 -17.42
CA ASP A 196 -17.09 -0.48 -18.71
C ASP A 196 -16.24 -1.00 -19.87
N GLY A 197 -16.82 -1.88 -20.69
CA GLY A 197 -16.13 -2.49 -21.82
C GLY A 197 -15.24 -3.66 -21.44
N VAL A 198 -15.20 -4.06 -20.16
CA VAL A 198 -14.53 -5.27 -19.69
C VAL A 198 -15.52 -6.43 -19.72
N SER A 199 -15.12 -7.55 -20.31
CA SER A 199 -15.88 -8.81 -20.37
C SER A 199 -14.97 -9.98 -20.07
N VAL A 200 -15.50 -11.08 -19.52
CA VAL A 200 -14.72 -12.31 -19.31
C VAL A 200 -15.09 -13.32 -20.38
N GLN A 201 -14.11 -13.84 -21.10
CA GLN A 201 -14.26 -14.91 -22.08
C GLN A 201 -13.24 -16.02 -21.77
N ASP A 202 -13.72 -17.25 -21.59
CA ASP A 202 -12.88 -18.40 -21.22
C ASP A 202 -11.98 -18.17 -19.99
N GLY A 203 -12.47 -17.36 -19.03
CA GLY A 203 -11.73 -16.98 -17.82
C GLY A 203 -10.76 -15.81 -17.99
N ALA A 204 -10.50 -15.35 -19.22
CA ALA A 204 -9.63 -14.22 -19.50
C ALA A 204 -10.43 -12.88 -19.51
N PRO A 205 -9.97 -11.85 -18.79
CA PRO A 205 -10.56 -10.52 -18.88
C PRO A 205 -10.15 -9.83 -20.20
N LEU A 206 -11.14 -9.48 -21.01
CA LEU A 206 -11.00 -8.75 -22.27
C LEU A 206 -11.53 -7.33 -22.14
N LEU A 207 -10.82 -6.34 -22.69
CA LEU A 207 -11.20 -4.94 -22.73
C LEU A 207 -11.51 -4.49 -24.16
N THR A 208 -12.71 -3.96 -24.38
CA THR A 208 -13.14 -3.39 -25.65
C THR A 208 -12.95 -1.87 -25.70
N TYR A 209 -12.17 -1.39 -26.66
CA TYR A 209 -12.08 0.01 -27.04
C TYR A 209 -12.89 0.27 -28.32
N THR A 210 -13.70 1.33 -28.31
CA THR A 210 -14.46 1.77 -29.50
C THR A 210 -13.95 3.13 -29.98
N PHE A 211 -13.53 3.23 -31.24
CA PHE A 211 -13.01 4.43 -31.88
C PHE A 211 -13.95 4.89 -33.01
N PRO A 212 -14.62 6.04 -32.87
CA PRO A 212 -15.22 6.73 -33.99
C PRO A 212 -14.10 7.47 -34.74
N VAL A 213 -13.77 7.02 -35.95
CA VAL A 213 -12.78 7.65 -36.82
C VAL A 213 -13.51 8.18 -38.04
N LYS A 214 -13.71 9.50 -38.12
CA LYS A 214 -14.56 10.15 -39.14
C LYS A 214 -15.99 9.57 -39.14
N LYS A 215 -16.34 8.73 -40.12
CA LYS A 215 -17.66 8.06 -40.23
C LYS A 215 -17.62 6.59 -39.80
N ASP A 216 -16.44 6.06 -39.53
CA ASP A 216 -16.20 4.67 -39.22
C ASP A 216 -16.19 4.45 -37.70
N ILE A 217 -16.57 3.24 -37.29
CA ILE A 217 -16.49 2.77 -35.92
C ILE A 217 -15.57 1.55 -35.90
N ILE A 218 -14.53 1.60 -35.09
CA ILE A 218 -13.58 0.51 -34.89
C ILE A 218 -13.70 0.01 -33.45
N ASP A 219 -14.00 -1.27 -33.28
CA ASP A 219 -13.99 -1.93 -31.98
C ASP A 219 -12.77 -2.84 -31.87
N VAL A 220 -11.96 -2.67 -30.82
CA VAL A 220 -10.75 -3.45 -30.59
C VAL A 220 -10.85 -4.11 -29.22
N GLN A 221 -10.75 -5.44 -29.18
CA GLN A 221 -10.71 -6.24 -27.96
C GLN A 221 -9.29 -6.63 -27.62
N VAL A 222 -8.90 -6.34 -26.38
CA VAL A 222 -7.56 -6.56 -25.84
C VAL A 222 -7.64 -7.52 -24.66
N ASP A 223 -6.81 -8.55 -24.64
CA ASP A 223 -6.60 -9.36 -23.44
C ASP A 223 -5.88 -8.52 -22.39
N MET A 224 -6.50 -8.32 -21.23
CA MET A 224 -5.95 -7.44 -20.20
C MET A 224 -4.75 -8.03 -19.45
N SER A 225 -4.51 -9.34 -19.55
CA SER A 225 -3.35 -9.98 -18.93
C SER A 225 -2.09 -9.78 -19.78
N SER A 226 -2.21 -9.94 -21.09
CA SER A 226 -1.08 -9.86 -22.03
C SER A 226 -0.98 -8.51 -22.73
N GLY A 227 -2.07 -7.74 -22.82
CA GLY A 227 -2.19 -6.57 -23.69
C GLY A 227 -2.31 -6.91 -25.18
N ALA A 228 -2.44 -8.19 -25.53
CA ALA A 228 -2.56 -8.64 -26.92
C ALA A 228 -3.95 -8.36 -27.48
N ILE A 229 -4.02 -8.07 -28.78
CA ILE A 229 -5.29 -7.81 -29.46
C ILE A 229 -5.89 -9.14 -29.90
N VAL A 230 -7.09 -9.43 -29.42
CA VAL A 230 -7.79 -10.70 -29.66
C VAL A 230 -8.70 -10.58 -30.88
N HIS A 231 -9.47 -9.50 -30.98
CA HIS A 231 -10.37 -9.23 -32.08
C HIS A 231 -10.40 -7.75 -32.43
N ALA A 232 -10.52 -7.44 -33.72
CA ALA A 232 -10.81 -6.09 -34.19
C ALA A 232 -11.98 -6.13 -35.18
N ARG A 233 -12.88 -5.15 -35.09
CA ARG A 233 -14.01 -4.99 -35.98
C ARG A 233 -14.07 -3.57 -36.54
N HIS A 234 -14.31 -3.45 -37.84
CA HIS A 234 -14.59 -2.18 -38.52
C HIS A 234 -16.04 -2.19 -38.98
N ASN A 235 -16.84 -1.24 -38.48
CA ASN A 235 -18.27 -1.13 -38.72
C ASN A 235 -19.03 -2.46 -38.50
N GLY A 236 -18.61 -3.23 -37.48
CA GLY A 236 -19.20 -4.52 -37.11
C GLY A 236 -18.64 -5.74 -37.85
N HIS A 237 -17.81 -5.56 -38.88
CA HIS A 237 -17.16 -6.63 -39.62
C HIS A 237 -15.76 -6.91 -39.09
N LEU A 238 -15.35 -8.19 -39.04
CA LEU A 238 -13.99 -8.57 -38.66
C LEU A 238 -12.98 -7.87 -39.57
N PHE A 239 -11.96 -7.32 -38.94
CA PHE A 239 -10.92 -6.53 -39.57
C PHE A 239 -9.57 -7.21 -39.29
N ASP A 240 -8.81 -7.47 -40.35
CA ASP A 240 -7.49 -8.09 -40.23
C ASP A 240 -6.54 -7.13 -39.51
N TRP A 241 -6.13 -7.54 -38.32
CA TRP A 241 -5.20 -6.78 -37.50
C TRP A 241 -3.76 -7.16 -37.84
N PRO A 242 -2.83 -6.19 -37.94
CA PRO A 242 -1.42 -6.52 -38.15
C PRO A 242 -0.91 -7.42 -37.01
N GLU A 243 -0.10 -8.43 -37.34
CA GLU A 243 0.55 -9.26 -36.32
C GLU A 243 1.27 -8.34 -35.32
N THR A 244 0.75 -8.35 -34.09
CA THR A 244 1.33 -7.56 -33.01
C THR A 244 2.56 -8.32 -32.51
N PRO A 245 3.71 -7.66 -32.29
CA PRO A 245 4.81 -8.31 -31.60
C PRO A 245 4.27 -8.96 -30.32
N GLN A 246 4.47 -10.28 -30.17
CA GLN A 246 4.10 -10.95 -28.93
C GLN A 246 4.79 -10.22 -27.79
N ARG A 247 3.98 -9.70 -26.87
CA ARG A 247 4.48 -9.05 -25.70
C ARG A 247 5.20 -10.08 -24.85
N SER A 248 6.29 -9.67 -24.22
CA SER A 248 6.75 -10.36 -23.02
C SER A 248 5.58 -10.35 -22.03
N ALA A 249 5.19 -11.51 -21.52
CA ALA A 249 4.17 -11.59 -20.47
C ALA A 249 4.50 -10.60 -19.34
N PRO A 250 3.50 -10.04 -18.62
CA PRO A 250 3.78 -9.22 -17.45
C PRO A 250 4.81 -9.92 -16.57
N ASN A 251 5.78 -9.16 -16.06
CA ASN A 251 6.90 -9.66 -15.25
C ASN A 251 6.39 -10.45 -14.04
N ARG A 252 6.10 -11.73 -14.26
CA ARG A 252 5.96 -12.74 -13.24
C ARG A 252 6.65 -14.02 -13.70
N PRO A 253 7.94 -13.97 -14.06
CA PRO A 253 8.70 -15.20 -13.98
C PRO A 253 8.72 -15.55 -12.49
N GLU A 254 8.21 -16.73 -12.12
CA GLU A 254 8.78 -17.43 -10.97
C GLU A 254 10.29 -17.41 -11.19
N ARG A 255 11.01 -16.59 -10.42
CA ARG A 255 12.45 -16.46 -10.57
C ARG A 255 13.03 -17.72 -9.95
N PRO A 256 13.73 -18.57 -10.74
CA PRO A 256 14.33 -19.76 -10.16
C PRO A 256 15.27 -19.33 -9.02
N SER A 257 15.17 -20.04 -7.89
CA SER A 257 16.16 -19.91 -6.82
C SER A 257 17.52 -20.36 -7.35
N LEU A 258 18.55 -19.57 -7.05
CA LEU A 258 19.95 -19.88 -7.34
C LEU A 258 20.63 -20.61 -6.18
N GLY A 259 20.00 -20.64 -5.00
CA GLY A 259 20.51 -21.31 -3.81
C GLY A 259 19.91 -20.74 -2.53
N SER A 260 20.00 -21.52 -1.46
CA SER A 260 19.65 -21.10 -0.10
C SER A 260 20.69 -21.60 0.90
N ARG A 261 20.85 -20.86 1.99
CA ARG A 261 21.80 -21.13 3.08
C ARG A 261 21.14 -20.83 4.41
N ARG A 262 21.60 -21.47 5.48
CA ARG A 262 21.10 -21.22 6.84
C ARG A 262 22.10 -20.45 7.68
N LEU A 263 21.57 -19.56 8.51
CA LEU A 263 22.28 -18.82 9.55
C LEU A 263 21.44 -18.88 10.83
N GLY A 264 21.74 -19.83 11.73
CA GLY A 264 20.82 -20.18 12.80
C GLY A 264 19.46 -20.66 12.24
N GLU A 265 18.37 -20.08 12.73
CA GLU A 265 17.00 -20.34 12.24
C GLU A 265 16.63 -19.53 10.98
N PHE A 266 17.46 -18.56 10.57
CA PHE A 266 17.23 -17.81 9.35
C PHE A 266 17.60 -18.62 8.11
N THR A 267 16.77 -18.50 7.08
CA THR A 267 17.06 -19.03 5.74
C THR A 267 17.33 -17.87 4.81
N ILE A 268 18.49 -17.84 4.19
CA ILE A 268 18.93 -16.80 3.25
C ILE A 268 18.92 -17.40 1.85
N SER A 269 18.14 -16.83 0.95
CA SER A 269 17.97 -17.31 -0.41
C SER A 269 18.26 -16.23 -1.45
N LEU A 270 18.82 -16.63 -2.59
CA LEU A 270 19.08 -15.73 -3.72
C LEU A 270 18.33 -16.24 -4.96
N ASP A 271 17.68 -15.35 -5.69
CA ASP A 271 17.00 -15.66 -6.96
C ASP A 271 17.77 -15.20 -8.21
N SER A 272 17.34 -15.68 -9.38
CA SER A 272 17.90 -15.32 -10.70
C SER A 272 17.82 -13.83 -11.08
N GLY A 273 16.96 -13.06 -10.41
CA GLY A 273 16.90 -11.61 -10.55
C GLY A 273 17.84 -10.86 -9.62
N GLY A 274 18.67 -11.59 -8.85
CA GLY A 274 19.55 -11.01 -7.85
C GLY A 274 18.79 -10.49 -6.64
N THR A 275 17.64 -11.06 -6.28
CA THR A 275 16.96 -10.71 -5.04
C THR A 275 17.42 -11.63 -3.92
N LEU A 276 18.01 -11.04 -2.89
CA LEU A 276 18.32 -11.70 -1.63
C LEU A 276 17.06 -11.66 -0.75
N THR A 277 16.68 -12.79 -0.18
CA THR A 277 15.56 -12.91 0.77
C THR A 277 16.06 -13.58 2.03
N ILE A 278 15.64 -13.06 3.19
CA ILE A 278 15.92 -13.66 4.49
C ILE A 278 14.58 -14.01 5.11
N ASP A 279 14.36 -15.29 5.39
CA ASP A 279 13.13 -15.84 5.98
C ASP A 279 13.38 -16.32 7.41
N HIS A 280 12.34 -16.27 8.25
CA HIS A 280 12.37 -16.80 9.62
C HIS A 280 11.05 -17.53 9.94
N PRO A 281 11.06 -18.75 10.52
CA PRO A 281 9.83 -19.54 10.75
C PRO A 281 8.74 -18.85 11.60
N ARG A 282 9.13 -17.95 12.50
CA ARG A 282 8.18 -17.16 13.33
C ARG A 282 7.57 -15.95 12.61
N HIS A 283 7.98 -15.64 11.38
CA HIS A 283 7.45 -14.53 10.59
C HIS A 283 6.77 -15.05 9.31
N PRO A 284 5.56 -14.56 8.96
CA PRO A 284 4.92 -14.93 7.70
C PRO A 284 5.55 -14.15 6.55
N GLY A 285 6.37 -14.84 5.75
CA GLY A 285 7.12 -14.27 4.62
C GLY A 285 8.59 -13.95 4.97
N PRO A 286 9.33 -13.33 4.04
CA PRO A 286 10.71 -12.91 4.29
C PRO A 286 10.73 -11.78 5.31
N VAL A 287 11.63 -11.78 6.29
CA VAL A 287 11.88 -10.66 7.21
C VAL A 287 12.65 -9.51 6.53
N LEU A 288 13.47 -9.84 5.53
CA LEU A 288 14.21 -8.87 4.72
C LEU A 288 14.23 -9.29 3.25
N THR A 289 14.11 -8.31 2.35
CA THR A 289 14.24 -8.47 0.90
C THR A 289 15.19 -7.41 0.37
N ASP A 290 16.26 -7.83 -0.30
CA ASP A 290 17.30 -6.95 -0.82
C ASP A 290 17.56 -7.24 -2.30
N HIS A 291 16.96 -6.42 -3.15
CA HIS A 291 17.08 -6.54 -4.59
C HIS A 291 18.47 -6.15 -5.09
N PHE A 292 18.77 -6.52 -6.33
CA PHE A 292 20.00 -6.10 -6.96
C PHE A 292 20.11 -4.56 -7.01
N PRO A 293 21.24 -3.96 -6.62
CA PRO A 293 21.44 -2.52 -6.59
C PRO A 293 21.26 -1.86 -7.96
N VAL A 294 20.90 -0.58 -7.96
CA VAL A 294 20.67 0.21 -9.17
C VAL A 294 21.76 1.27 -9.34
N GLY A 295 22.11 1.57 -10.59
CA GLY A 295 23.00 2.67 -10.95
C GLY A 295 22.23 3.99 -11.12
N GLU A 296 22.93 5.03 -11.57
CA GLU A 296 22.36 6.37 -11.82
C GLU A 296 21.13 6.37 -12.74
N ASP A 297 21.17 5.61 -13.84
CA ASP A 297 20.07 5.47 -14.81
C ASP A 297 19.09 4.33 -14.44
N GLY A 298 19.35 3.63 -13.34
CA GLY A 298 18.54 2.50 -12.90
C GLY A 298 17.28 2.95 -12.19
N ALA A 299 16.15 2.38 -12.59
CA ALA A 299 14.87 2.53 -11.89
C ALA A 299 14.95 1.84 -10.52
N PRO A 300 14.87 2.56 -9.38
CA PRO A 300 14.82 1.95 -8.05
C PRO A 300 13.45 1.34 -7.76
N TYR A 301 13.40 0.39 -6.82
CA TYR A 301 12.17 -0.30 -6.43
C TYR A 301 12.40 -1.22 -5.23
N TRP A 302 11.29 -1.64 -4.64
CA TRP A 302 11.31 -2.67 -3.59
C TRP A 302 10.10 -3.62 -3.59
N ARG A 303 8.99 -3.27 -4.27
CA ARG A 303 7.81 -4.15 -4.34
C ARG A 303 7.76 -4.96 -5.63
N ARG A 304 7.84 -4.28 -6.78
CA ARG A 304 7.90 -4.93 -8.11
C ARG A 304 9.19 -4.52 -8.81
N PRO A 305 10.25 -5.32 -8.69
CA PRO A 305 11.50 -5.04 -9.33
C PRO A 305 11.42 -5.08 -10.85
N ALA A 306 12.33 -4.36 -11.52
CA ALA A 306 12.62 -4.63 -12.92
C ALA A 306 12.97 -6.12 -13.09
N ALA A 307 12.57 -6.72 -14.22
CA ALA A 307 13.05 -8.05 -14.56
C ALA A 307 14.52 -7.95 -14.98
N LEU A 308 15.39 -8.25 -14.05
CA LEU A 308 16.82 -8.33 -14.28
C LEU A 308 17.20 -9.80 -14.49
N ASN A 309 18.12 -10.03 -15.43
CA ASN A 309 18.81 -11.31 -15.56
C ASN A 309 20.22 -11.13 -15.00
N VAL A 310 20.35 -11.29 -13.69
CA VAL A 310 21.61 -11.06 -12.98
C VAL A 310 22.48 -12.31 -13.13
N THR A 311 23.74 -12.12 -13.50
CA THR A 311 24.69 -13.24 -13.51
C THR A 311 25.16 -13.50 -12.09
N CYS A 312 25.26 -14.77 -11.71
CA CYS A 312 25.61 -15.18 -10.36
C CYS A 312 26.73 -16.23 -10.35
N GLN A 313 27.62 -16.10 -9.39
CA GLN A 313 28.62 -17.08 -9.00
C GLN A 313 28.43 -17.41 -7.52
N GLU A 314 28.27 -18.70 -7.21
CA GLU A 314 28.27 -19.16 -5.84
C GLU A 314 29.70 -19.14 -5.25
N LEU A 315 29.81 -18.71 -4.00
CA LEU A 315 31.05 -18.65 -3.22
C LEU A 315 30.94 -19.60 -2.02
N PRO A 316 32.05 -20.01 -1.38
CA PRO A 316 32.00 -20.91 -0.22
C PRO A 316 31.10 -20.41 0.93
N ASP A 317 30.99 -19.11 1.10
CA ASP A 317 30.33 -18.40 2.19
C ASP A 317 29.29 -17.38 1.68
N GLY A 318 28.81 -17.50 0.44
CA GLY A 318 27.78 -16.60 -0.09
C GLY A 318 27.73 -16.57 -1.61
N TRP A 319 27.53 -15.38 -2.18
CA TRP A 319 27.34 -15.21 -3.63
C TRP A 319 27.99 -13.95 -4.15
N ARG A 320 28.40 -13.99 -5.42
CA ARG A 320 28.75 -12.81 -6.20
C ARG A 320 27.76 -12.68 -7.34
N THR A 321 27.17 -11.50 -7.48
CA THR A 321 26.18 -11.15 -8.49
C THR A 321 26.65 -9.95 -9.29
N TRP A 322 26.33 -9.89 -10.59
CA TRP A 322 26.64 -8.73 -11.42
C TRP A 322 25.68 -8.55 -12.59
N LEU A 323 25.49 -7.28 -12.97
CA LEU A 323 24.75 -6.85 -14.14
C LEU A 323 25.39 -5.59 -14.69
N GLY A 324 25.87 -5.65 -15.94
CA GLY A 324 26.60 -4.55 -16.55
C GLY A 324 27.81 -4.13 -15.69
N PRO A 325 27.94 -2.84 -15.33
CA PRO A 325 29.06 -2.32 -14.55
C PRO A 325 28.92 -2.53 -13.03
N ILE A 326 27.77 -3.00 -12.54
CA ILE A 326 27.49 -3.16 -11.12
C ILE A 326 27.80 -4.59 -10.69
N THR A 327 28.56 -4.72 -9.61
CA THR A 327 28.85 -5.99 -8.93
C THR A 327 28.39 -5.90 -7.48
N ARG A 328 27.78 -6.98 -6.98
CA ARG A 328 27.41 -7.13 -5.57
C ARG A 328 27.91 -8.46 -5.04
N GLU A 329 28.68 -8.40 -3.97
CA GLU A 329 29.15 -9.56 -3.21
C GLU A 329 28.37 -9.65 -1.91
N ILE A 330 27.85 -10.84 -1.60
CA ILE A 330 27.08 -11.16 -0.41
C ILE A 330 27.85 -12.25 0.33
N ARG A 331 28.22 -11.99 1.58
CA ARG A 331 28.95 -12.93 2.45
C ARG A 331 28.17 -13.20 3.73
N LEU A 332 28.14 -14.46 4.14
CA LEU A 332 27.52 -14.92 5.37
C LEU A 332 28.63 -15.19 6.39
N LEU A 333 28.71 -14.35 7.42
CA LEU A 333 29.80 -14.31 8.39
C LEU A 333 29.23 -14.45 9.80
N GLY A 334 29.27 -15.65 10.38
CA GLY A 334 28.74 -15.87 11.73
C GLY A 334 27.21 -15.76 11.78
N ASP A 335 26.70 -14.68 12.35
CA ASP A 335 25.29 -14.28 12.48
C ASP A 335 24.94 -13.05 11.62
N LYS A 336 25.84 -12.68 10.70
CA LYS A 336 25.77 -11.47 9.90
C LYS A 336 25.78 -11.77 8.41
N VAL A 337 25.06 -10.93 7.65
CA VAL A 337 25.11 -10.85 6.19
C VAL A 337 25.83 -9.57 5.80
N SER A 338 27.01 -9.68 5.18
CA SER A 338 27.77 -8.54 4.67
C SER A 338 27.54 -8.36 3.18
N VAL A 339 27.21 -7.14 2.75
CA VAL A 339 26.93 -6.80 1.36
C VAL A 339 27.88 -5.70 0.90
N VAL A 340 28.65 -6.00 -0.15
CA VAL A 340 29.53 -5.05 -0.83
C VAL A 340 29.02 -4.83 -2.25
N VAL A 341 28.73 -3.58 -2.60
CA VAL A 341 28.32 -3.16 -3.95
C VAL A 341 29.40 -2.27 -4.53
N ASN A 342 29.78 -2.52 -5.79
CA ASN A 342 30.74 -1.68 -6.50
C ASN A 342 30.29 -1.43 -7.95
N HIS A 343 30.50 -0.20 -8.41
CA HIS A 343 30.38 0.24 -9.79
C HIS A 343 31.76 0.36 -10.43
N GLN A 344 31.99 -0.33 -11.56
CA GLN A 344 33.30 -0.34 -12.22
C GLN A 344 33.81 1.05 -12.67
N SER A 345 32.88 1.98 -12.94
CA SER A 345 33.19 3.35 -13.37
C SER A 345 32.96 4.41 -12.30
N GLU A 346 32.85 4.02 -11.02
CA GLU A 346 32.63 4.95 -9.89
C GLU A 346 31.44 5.90 -10.10
N GLN A 347 30.38 5.41 -10.76
CA GLN A 347 29.13 6.16 -10.91
C GLN A 347 28.21 5.87 -9.72
N ARG A 348 27.24 6.75 -9.51
CA ARG A 348 26.25 6.61 -8.45
C ARG A 348 25.63 5.20 -8.44
N VAL A 349 25.62 4.58 -7.26
CA VAL A 349 24.88 3.35 -6.98
C VAL A 349 23.97 3.56 -5.79
N THR A 350 22.85 2.84 -5.77
CA THR A 350 21.89 2.87 -4.66
C THR A 350 21.41 1.45 -4.32
N ALA A 351 21.33 1.15 -3.02
CA ALA A 351 20.79 -0.10 -2.48
C ALA A 351 19.54 0.19 -1.62
N PHE A 352 18.54 -0.67 -1.72
CA PHE A 352 17.22 -0.52 -1.09
C PHE A 352 16.80 -1.79 -0.33
N PRO A 353 17.52 -2.19 0.74
CA PRO A 353 17.13 -3.33 1.55
C PRO A 353 15.80 -3.06 2.28
N TRP A 354 14.77 -3.85 1.98
CA TRP A 354 13.43 -3.74 2.55
C TRP A 354 13.24 -4.66 3.74
N VAL A 355 12.66 -4.15 4.84
CA VAL A 355 12.32 -4.91 6.03
C VAL A 355 10.82 -5.14 6.08
N ASN A 356 10.41 -6.40 6.19
CA ASN A 356 9.01 -6.80 6.24
C ASN A 356 8.49 -6.99 7.68
N LEU A 357 9.28 -6.63 8.69
CA LEU A 357 8.81 -6.59 10.08
C LEU A 357 7.78 -5.46 10.23
N ARG A 358 6.49 -5.81 10.09
CA ARG A 358 5.37 -4.85 10.06
C ARG A 358 5.02 -4.27 11.43
N SER A 359 5.23 -5.03 12.50
CA SER A 359 4.97 -4.64 13.88
C SER A 359 6.28 -4.63 14.67
N GLY A 360 6.43 -3.69 15.59
CA GLY A 360 7.63 -3.56 16.39
C GLY A 360 8.11 -2.11 16.47
N GLU A 361 9.41 -1.94 16.65
CA GLU A 361 10.05 -0.64 16.78
C GLU A 361 11.19 -0.50 15.77
N PHE A 362 11.41 0.74 15.34
CA PHE A 362 12.50 1.13 14.44
C PHE A 362 13.32 2.24 15.09
N HIS A 363 14.63 2.03 15.14
CA HIS A 363 15.62 2.95 15.70
C HIS A 363 16.72 3.25 14.69
N LEU A 364 17.16 4.50 14.66
CA LEU A 364 18.20 5.00 13.77
C LEU A 364 19.23 5.80 14.56
N THR A 365 20.49 5.40 14.43
CA THR A 365 21.66 6.09 14.96
C THR A 365 22.52 6.54 13.78
N THR A 366 22.92 7.81 13.76
CA THR A 366 23.79 8.39 12.73
C THR A 366 24.83 9.28 13.39
N GLU A 367 26.01 9.44 12.78
CA GLU A 367 27.07 10.30 13.34
C GLU A 367 26.63 11.76 13.53
N GLY A 368 25.74 12.25 12.66
CA GLY A 368 25.18 13.58 12.74
C GLY A 368 24.25 13.81 13.94
N ARG A 369 23.78 12.75 14.62
CA ARG A 369 22.81 12.83 15.71
C ARG A 369 23.44 12.50 17.06
N GLN A 370 23.05 13.28 18.07
CA GLN A 370 23.49 13.06 19.46
C GLN A 370 22.70 11.94 20.17
N ARG A 371 21.53 11.59 19.63
CA ARG A 371 20.58 10.62 20.21
C ARG A 371 20.07 9.69 19.12
N THR A 372 19.76 8.47 19.52
CA THR A 372 19.13 7.46 18.66
C THR A 372 17.69 7.89 18.40
N LEU A 373 17.31 8.15 17.16
CA LEU A 373 15.91 8.47 16.83
C LEU A 373 15.13 7.17 16.71
N GLY A 374 14.04 6.98 17.46
CA GLY A 374 13.28 5.74 17.32
C GLY A 374 11.92 5.70 18.00
N GLY A 375 11.21 4.60 17.79
CA GLY A 375 9.87 4.38 18.29
C GLY A 375 9.12 3.30 17.51
N PRO A 376 7.80 3.13 17.75
CA PRO A 376 7.01 2.10 17.08
C PRO A 376 6.90 2.38 15.59
N ILE A 377 6.82 1.30 14.81
CA ILE A 377 6.62 1.38 13.35
C ILE A 377 5.17 1.82 13.07
N VAL A 378 5.00 3.11 12.85
CA VAL A 378 3.75 3.77 12.48
C VAL A 378 4.00 4.58 11.22
N ARG A 379 3.82 3.94 10.06
CA ARG A 379 4.03 4.58 8.78
C ARG A 379 3.14 5.82 8.64
N GLY A 380 3.78 6.93 8.25
CA GLY A 380 3.17 8.26 8.18
C GLY A 380 3.55 9.16 9.37
N LEU A 381 3.99 8.56 10.48
CA LEU A 381 4.55 9.27 11.64
C LEU A 381 6.03 8.93 11.81
N TRP A 382 6.34 7.65 12.01
CA TRP A 382 7.70 7.14 12.11
C TRP A 382 7.73 5.67 11.71
N PRO A 383 8.47 5.31 10.66
CA PRO A 383 9.14 6.19 9.69
C PRO A 383 8.15 7.04 8.86
N PRO A 384 8.60 8.17 8.28
CA PRO A 384 7.75 9.04 7.47
C PRO A 384 7.27 8.31 6.19
N ASP A 385 6.03 8.58 5.79
CA ASP A 385 5.52 8.10 4.51
C ASP A 385 5.81 9.14 3.41
N ARG A 386 6.77 8.81 2.53
CA ARG A 386 7.16 9.63 1.38
C ARG A 386 6.80 8.98 0.05
N THR A 387 5.79 8.10 0.04
CA THR A 387 5.29 7.45 -1.17
C THR A 387 5.25 8.42 -2.36
N ASP A 388 5.84 8.04 -3.49
CA ASP A 388 5.92 8.79 -4.75
C ASP A 388 6.87 10.01 -4.76
N PHE A 389 7.43 10.39 -3.62
CA PHE A 389 8.29 11.55 -3.39
C PHE A 389 9.54 11.20 -2.57
N GLU A 390 9.98 9.96 -2.65
CA GLU A 390 11.08 9.40 -1.86
C GLU A 390 12.38 10.20 -2.04
N ALA A 391 12.69 10.62 -3.28
CA ALA A 391 13.87 11.41 -3.60
C ALA A 391 13.90 12.83 -2.99
N ALA A 392 12.76 13.35 -2.51
CA ALA A 392 12.71 14.67 -1.90
C ALA A 392 13.49 14.69 -0.58
N GLU A 393 14.23 15.77 -0.35
CA GLU A 393 15.05 15.94 0.85
C GLU A 393 14.19 15.94 2.12
N SER A 394 14.74 15.37 3.18
CA SER A 394 14.08 15.26 4.47
C SER A 394 15.06 15.53 5.59
N VAL A 395 14.54 16.05 6.71
CA VAL A 395 15.28 16.21 7.97
C VAL A 395 15.78 14.87 8.54
N PHE A 396 15.27 13.75 8.03
CA PHE A 396 15.69 12.41 8.42
C PHE A 396 16.83 11.86 7.57
N ASP A 397 17.12 12.47 6.42
CA ASP A 397 18.24 12.08 5.57
C ASP A 397 19.57 12.44 6.26
N ASP A 398 20.58 11.59 6.14
CA ASP A 398 21.87 11.76 6.82
C ASP A 398 23.02 11.13 6.01
N GLN A 399 24.24 11.17 6.55
CA GLN A 399 25.38 10.42 6.01
C GLN A 399 25.26 8.93 6.36
N SER A 400 25.65 8.07 5.42
CA SER A 400 25.61 6.62 5.63
C SER A 400 26.77 6.10 6.48
N TYR A 401 27.96 6.71 6.42
CA TYR A 401 29.12 6.18 7.14
C TYR A 401 28.88 6.16 8.66
N GLY A 402 29.03 4.99 9.28
CA GLY A 402 28.84 4.81 10.72
C GLY A 402 27.38 4.82 11.17
N ALA A 403 26.42 4.96 10.24
CA ALA A 403 25.01 4.85 10.57
C ALA A 403 24.64 3.42 10.96
N SER A 404 23.67 3.29 11.86
CA SER A 404 23.09 2.02 12.27
C SER A 404 21.58 2.12 12.39
N ALA A 405 20.88 1.09 11.91
CA ALA A 405 19.43 0.97 11.94
C ALA A 405 19.04 -0.33 12.63
N LEU A 406 18.12 -0.27 13.57
CA LEU A 406 17.65 -1.42 14.33
C LEU A 406 16.13 -1.57 14.19
N TRP A 407 15.71 -2.72 13.70
CA TRP A 407 14.33 -3.17 13.62
C TRP A 407 14.09 -4.29 14.61
N THR A 408 13.11 -4.14 15.49
CA THR A 408 12.83 -5.12 16.57
C THR A 408 11.35 -5.47 16.64
N ASP A 409 11.01 -6.76 16.50
CA ASP A 409 9.69 -7.32 16.83
C ASP A 409 9.85 -8.22 18.07
N THR A 410 9.74 -7.61 19.26
CA THR A 410 9.92 -8.29 20.55
C THR A 410 8.93 -9.43 20.77
N ALA A 411 7.71 -9.32 20.25
CA ALA A 411 6.70 -10.36 20.37
C ALA A 411 7.09 -11.63 19.60
N SER A 412 7.74 -11.46 18.44
CA SER A 412 8.28 -12.59 17.68
C SER A 412 9.70 -12.99 18.13
N GLY A 413 10.40 -12.16 18.91
CA GLY A 413 11.79 -12.35 19.29
C GLY A 413 12.77 -12.21 18.12
N ILE A 414 12.43 -11.42 17.10
CA ILE A 414 13.26 -11.21 15.90
C ILE A 414 13.75 -9.76 15.88
N ALA A 415 15.04 -9.55 15.61
CA ALA A 415 15.56 -8.25 15.23
C ALA A 415 16.55 -8.31 14.07
N LEU A 416 16.64 -7.20 13.34
CA LEU A 416 17.61 -6.95 12.29
C LEU A 416 18.33 -5.65 12.62
N ALA A 417 19.66 -5.68 12.73
CA ALA A 417 20.45 -4.47 12.82
C ALA A 417 21.29 -4.32 11.55
N ALA A 418 21.28 -3.16 10.93
CA ALA A 418 22.15 -2.85 9.80
C ALA A 418 23.13 -1.76 10.15
N THR A 419 24.37 -1.90 9.68
CA THR A 419 25.43 -0.91 9.86
C THR A 419 26.06 -0.59 8.52
N TRP A 420 26.19 0.69 8.19
CA TRP A 420 26.78 1.16 6.93
C TRP A 420 28.23 1.61 7.16
N HIS A 421 29.13 1.12 6.31
CA HIS A 421 30.58 1.32 6.44
C HIS A 421 31.19 2.18 5.32
N SER A 422 30.34 2.74 4.46
CA SER A 422 30.74 3.50 3.27
C SER A 422 30.17 4.92 3.31
N GLU A 423 30.90 5.88 2.77
CA GLU A 423 30.44 7.25 2.59
C GLU A 423 29.35 7.33 1.52
N GLY A 424 28.35 8.18 1.77
CA GLY A 424 27.16 8.26 0.95
C GLY A 424 26.00 8.92 1.68
N LYS A 425 24.85 9.00 1.01
CA LYS A 425 23.59 9.51 1.55
C LYS A 425 22.72 8.35 1.99
N LEU A 426 22.20 8.46 3.21
CA LEU A 426 21.26 7.54 3.85
C LEU A 426 19.87 8.16 3.92
N ARG A 427 18.86 7.40 3.52
CA ARG A 427 17.47 7.87 3.39
C ARG A 427 16.48 6.94 4.07
N VAL A 428 15.74 7.46 5.04
CA VAL A 428 14.68 6.70 5.74
C VAL A 428 13.35 6.86 5.04
N GLU A 429 12.81 5.79 4.49
CA GLU A 429 11.52 5.82 3.80
C GLU A 429 10.73 4.55 4.13
N GLY A 430 9.42 4.67 4.41
CA GLY A 430 8.58 3.50 4.70
C GLY A 430 9.23 2.53 5.70
N ALA A 431 8.95 1.23 5.60
CA ALA A 431 9.55 0.23 6.47
C ALA A 431 10.90 -0.35 6.00
N HIS A 432 11.74 0.43 5.29
CA HIS A 432 13.04 -0.08 4.81
C HIS A 432 14.10 0.00 5.92
N LEU A 433 15.15 -0.81 5.78
CA LEU A 433 16.45 -0.33 6.23
C LEU A 433 16.77 0.92 5.39
N PRO A 434 17.31 1.99 5.99
CA PRO A 434 17.61 3.19 5.25
C PRO A 434 18.32 2.93 3.91
N ALA A 435 17.74 3.44 2.82
CA ALA A 435 18.31 3.32 1.50
C ALA A 435 19.65 4.07 1.48
N ALA A 436 20.69 3.45 0.95
CA ALA A 436 22.02 4.05 0.86
C ALA A 436 22.39 4.30 -0.59
N SER A 437 22.89 5.49 -0.87
CA SER A 437 23.41 5.89 -2.17
C SER A 437 24.82 6.44 -2.05
N SER A 438 25.71 6.08 -2.97
CA SER A 438 27.09 6.58 -2.99
C SER A 438 27.44 7.09 -4.39
N GLU A 439 27.87 8.35 -4.46
CA GLU A 439 28.38 8.98 -5.69
C GLU A 439 29.75 8.42 -6.10
N ALA A 440 30.50 7.82 -5.16
CA ALA A 440 31.79 7.18 -5.42
C ALA A 440 31.64 5.75 -5.98
N GLY A 441 30.41 5.26 -6.16
CA GLY A 441 30.14 3.96 -6.76
C GLY A 441 30.41 2.76 -5.84
N SER A 442 30.55 2.94 -4.52
CA SER A 442 30.75 1.84 -3.58
C SER A 442 29.82 1.95 -2.38
N ILE A 443 29.16 0.84 -2.03
CA ILE A 443 28.34 0.72 -0.82
C ILE A 443 28.76 -0.53 -0.07
N LEU A 444 28.96 -0.41 1.23
CA LEU A 444 29.17 -1.52 2.15
C LEU A 444 28.24 -1.39 3.34
N TYR A 445 27.47 -2.45 3.60
CA TYR A 445 26.70 -2.60 4.83
C TYR A 445 26.69 -4.04 5.32
N ASP A 446 26.58 -4.17 6.63
CA ASP A 446 26.35 -5.43 7.33
C ASP A 446 24.93 -5.47 7.85
N VAL A 447 24.31 -6.65 7.87
CA VAL A 447 23.03 -6.93 8.52
C VAL A 447 23.24 -8.05 9.54
N ASP A 448 23.20 -7.70 10.83
CA ASP A 448 23.24 -8.64 11.95
C ASP A 448 21.84 -9.18 12.23
N LEU A 449 21.71 -10.50 12.36
CA LEU A 449 20.45 -11.21 12.53
C LEU A 449 20.29 -11.73 13.97
N PHE A 450 19.23 -11.32 14.66
CA PHE A 450 18.99 -11.69 16.05
C PHE A 450 17.76 -12.58 16.20
N ASP A 451 17.95 -13.69 16.93
CA ASP A 451 16.90 -14.66 17.26
C ASP A 451 16.80 -14.85 18.78
N GLY A 452 15.62 -14.59 19.33
CA GLY A 452 15.27 -14.81 20.72
C GLY A 452 15.25 -13.51 21.52
N ALA A 453 14.30 -13.41 22.45
CA ALA A 453 14.08 -12.19 23.24
C ALA A 453 15.32 -11.75 24.04
N GLU A 454 16.14 -12.69 24.50
CA GLU A 454 17.36 -12.42 25.29
C GLU A 454 18.50 -11.85 24.44
N ALA A 455 18.48 -12.08 23.13
CA ALA A 455 19.51 -11.61 22.20
C ALA A 455 19.16 -10.24 21.58
N LEU A 456 17.96 -9.69 21.85
CA LEU A 456 17.52 -8.45 21.24
C LEU A 456 18.33 -7.26 21.76
N PRO A 457 18.96 -6.47 20.88
CA PRO A 457 19.66 -5.26 21.30
C PRO A 457 18.65 -4.23 21.83
N VAL A 458 19.06 -3.55 22.90
CA VAL A 458 18.29 -2.46 23.50
C VAL A 458 18.90 -1.14 23.02
N PRO A 459 18.10 -0.24 22.43
CA PRO A 459 18.61 1.05 21.99
C PRO A 459 18.86 1.98 23.18
N ASP A 460 20.02 2.63 23.18
CA ASP A 460 20.40 3.60 24.21
C ASP A 460 20.05 5.04 23.80
N ASN A 461 19.72 5.87 24.80
CA ASN A 461 19.53 7.32 24.65
C ASN A 461 18.56 7.71 23.53
N VAL A 462 17.37 7.09 23.52
CA VAL A 462 16.37 7.24 22.46
C VAL A 462 15.68 8.61 22.53
N GLU A 463 15.64 9.29 21.39
CA GLU A 463 14.77 10.43 21.10
C GLU A 463 13.54 9.94 20.34
N LEU A 464 12.36 10.35 20.80
CA LEU A 464 11.08 9.96 20.20
C LEU A 464 10.59 11.01 19.21
N PRO A 465 9.98 10.61 18.09
CA PRO A 465 9.26 11.52 17.20
C PRO A 465 8.16 12.28 17.96
N PRO A 466 7.99 13.61 17.73
CA PRO A 466 7.01 14.42 18.46
C PRO A 466 5.55 13.93 18.35
N SER A 467 5.22 13.21 17.29
CA SER A 467 3.88 12.68 17.01
C SER A 467 3.58 11.35 17.70
N LEU A 468 4.51 10.81 18.49
CA LEU A 468 4.36 9.56 19.24
C LEU A 468 4.66 9.79 20.71
N THR A 469 3.81 9.28 21.59
CA THR A 469 4.01 9.39 23.03
C THR A 469 3.77 8.04 23.69
N PRO A 470 4.75 7.50 24.42
CA PRO A 470 4.54 6.30 25.19
C PRO A 470 3.74 6.67 26.45
N VAL A 471 2.81 5.77 26.79
CA VAL A 471 1.87 5.92 27.89
C VAL A 471 1.89 4.61 28.65
N PHE A 472 2.13 4.69 29.96
CA PHE A 472 1.87 3.57 30.85
C PHE A 472 0.38 3.52 31.13
N HIS A 473 -0.29 2.50 30.60
CA HIS A 473 -1.70 2.33 30.82
C HIS A 473 -2.00 0.85 31.01
N ALA A 474 -2.42 0.48 32.22
CA ALA A 474 -3.02 -0.84 32.43
C ALA A 474 -4.34 -0.85 31.65
N VAL A 475 -4.36 -1.57 30.53
CA VAL A 475 -5.57 -1.87 29.76
C VAL A 475 -5.84 -3.35 30.00
N PRO A 476 -6.77 -3.69 30.91
CA PRO A 476 -7.07 -5.07 31.24
C PRO A 476 -7.36 -5.87 29.98
N SER A 477 -6.76 -7.06 29.88
CA SER A 477 -7.22 -8.03 28.90
C SER A 477 -8.68 -8.37 29.17
N GLY A 478 -9.40 -8.55 28.07
CA GLY A 478 -10.70 -9.17 28.08
C GLY A 478 -10.63 -10.59 28.65
N PRO A 479 -11.77 -11.11 29.13
CA PRO A 479 -11.87 -12.45 29.65
C PRO A 479 -11.69 -13.51 28.54
N HIS A 480 -10.72 -14.41 28.67
CA HIS A 480 -10.46 -15.49 27.69
C HIS A 480 -11.35 -16.74 27.87
N GLN A 481 -12.22 -16.80 28.88
CA GLN A 481 -13.06 -17.97 29.19
C GLN A 481 -14.53 -17.63 29.44
N GLY A 482 -15.41 -18.63 29.26
CA GLY A 482 -16.85 -18.53 29.53
C GLY A 482 -17.65 -17.95 28.35
N TRP A 483 -17.17 -18.14 27.13
CA TRP A 483 -17.82 -17.72 25.89
C TRP A 483 -18.86 -18.74 25.43
N ASN A 484 -20.04 -18.26 25.03
CA ASN A 484 -21.11 -19.09 24.47
C ASN A 484 -21.67 -18.43 23.20
N PRO A 485 -22.12 -19.21 22.20
CA PRO A 485 -22.77 -18.68 21.01
C PRO A 485 -23.97 -17.81 21.36
N ILE A 486 -24.14 -16.70 20.63
CA ILE A 486 -25.33 -15.86 20.75
C ILE A 486 -26.55 -16.59 20.16
N THR A 487 -27.67 -16.55 20.89
CA THR A 487 -28.97 -16.95 20.34
C THR A 487 -29.63 -15.74 19.69
N TRP A 488 -29.98 -15.89 18.42
CA TRP A 488 -30.53 -14.82 17.60
C TRP A 488 -32.06 -14.90 17.49
N ALA A 489 -32.73 -13.75 17.51
CA ALA A 489 -34.15 -13.61 17.19
C ALA A 489 -34.34 -12.75 15.94
N ALA A 490 -35.45 -12.91 15.22
CA ALA A 490 -35.79 -12.00 14.12
C ALA A 490 -36.14 -10.61 14.69
N ALA A 491 -35.59 -9.55 14.13
CA ALA A 491 -35.88 -8.19 14.59
C ALA A 491 -37.30 -7.76 14.16
N GLU A 492 -38.24 -7.67 15.09
CA GLU A 492 -39.66 -7.36 14.81
C GLU A 492 -39.90 -5.98 14.16
N THR A 493 -38.95 -5.05 14.31
CA THR A 493 -39.09 -3.65 13.89
C THR A 493 -38.32 -3.29 12.62
N SER A 494 -37.55 -4.22 12.04
CA SER A 494 -36.73 -3.96 10.86
C SER A 494 -37.49 -4.25 9.56
N ARG A 495 -37.37 -3.35 8.56
CA ARG A 495 -37.86 -3.58 7.19
C ARG A 495 -36.90 -4.42 6.33
N THR A 496 -35.86 -4.97 6.96
CA THR A 496 -34.73 -5.67 6.34
C THR A 496 -34.42 -6.91 7.16
N ASP A 497 -34.01 -8.00 6.50
CA ASP A 497 -33.69 -9.28 7.14
C ASP A 497 -32.46 -9.16 8.04
N VAL A 498 -32.68 -8.81 9.30
CA VAL A 498 -31.64 -8.71 10.34
C VAL A 498 -32.09 -9.51 11.56
N LEU A 499 -31.09 -10.07 12.25
CA LEU A 499 -31.27 -10.76 13.50
C LEU A 499 -30.84 -9.85 14.66
N GLU A 500 -31.54 -9.97 15.78
CA GLU A 500 -31.31 -9.21 16.99
C GLU A 500 -30.91 -10.13 18.15
N ALA A 501 -30.00 -9.64 18.98
CA ALA A 501 -29.71 -10.19 20.30
C ALA A 501 -29.72 -9.07 21.33
N VAL A 502 -30.49 -9.24 22.41
CA VAL A 502 -30.59 -8.29 23.50
C VAL A 502 -30.01 -8.91 24.76
N GLY A 503 -28.92 -8.32 25.26
CA GLY A 503 -28.26 -8.72 26.48
C GLY A 503 -28.66 -7.84 27.66
N SER A 504 -28.14 -8.16 28.85
CA SER A 504 -28.35 -7.37 30.07
C SER A 504 -27.76 -5.96 29.96
N ASN A 505 -26.65 -5.80 29.23
CA ASN A 505 -25.88 -4.56 29.13
C ASN A 505 -25.62 -4.17 27.66
N GLY A 506 -26.56 -4.43 26.75
CA GLY A 506 -26.36 -4.04 25.35
C GLY A 506 -27.30 -4.74 24.38
N SER A 507 -27.09 -4.44 23.10
CA SER A 507 -27.79 -5.10 22.00
C SER A 507 -26.92 -5.18 20.75
N LEU A 508 -27.23 -6.19 19.94
CA LEU A 508 -26.61 -6.42 18.64
C LEU A 508 -27.68 -6.57 17.56
N LEU A 509 -27.38 -6.02 16.39
CA LEU A 509 -28.07 -6.34 15.15
C LEU A 509 -27.06 -6.89 14.15
N VAL A 510 -27.38 -8.04 13.55
CA VAL A 510 -26.56 -8.70 12.53
C VAL A 510 -27.37 -8.94 11.27
N SER A 511 -26.77 -8.66 10.12
CA SER A 511 -27.25 -9.14 8.83
C SER A 511 -26.43 -10.39 8.48
N PRO A 512 -27.03 -11.59 8.41
CA PRO A 512 -26.30 -12.85 8.29
C PRO A 512 -25.27 -12.90 7.14
N ASP A 513 -25.58 -12.24 6.02
CA ASP A 513 -24.72 -12.23 4.82
C ASP A 513 -23.77 -11.03 4.74
N GLN A 514 -23.80 -10.13 5.73
CA GLN A 514 -23.13 -8.84 5.64
C GLN A 514 -22.31 -8.49 6.89
N GLY A 515 -22.63 -9.04 8.06
CA GLY A 515 -21.94 -8.74 9.31
C GLY A 515 -22.79 -8.01 10.36
N ILE A 516 -22.14 -7.53 11.41
CA ILE A 516 -22.77 -6.79 12.51
C ILE A 516 -23.06 -5.36 12.06
N VAL A 517 -24.33 -5.00 12.01
CA VAL A 517 -24.81 -3.69 11.54
C VAL A 517 -25.12 -2.73 12.68
N SER A 518 -25.20 -3.21 13.92
CA SER A 518 -25.27 -2.37 15.11
C SER A 518 -24.71 -3.11 16.31
N TRP A 519 -23.95 -2.40 17.14
CA TRP A 519 -23.54 -2.87 18.47
C TRP A 519 -23.62 -1.71 19.45
N THR A 520 -24.40 -1.92 20.51
CA THR A 520 -24.51 -1.03 21.66
C THR A 520 -24.07 -1.79 22.91
N ALA A 521 -23.13 -1.22 23.65
CA ALA A 521 -22.71 -1.69 24.97
C ALA A 521 -23.10 -0.64 26.01
N GLY A 522 -24.02 -0.98 26.90
CA GLY A 522 -24.69 -0.04 27.80
C GLY A 522 -25.43 1.04 27.00
N GLN A 523 -24.94 2.28 27.06
CA GLN A 523 -25.44 3.42 26.27
C GLN A 523 -24.50 3.82 25.12
N THR A 524 -23.36 3.14 25.00
CA THR A 524 -22.32 3.48 24.04
C THR A 524 -22.53 2.71 22.75
N LYS A 525 -22.69 3.44 21.64
CA LYS A 525 -22.65 2.85 20.31
C LYS A 525 -21.21 2.55 19.93
N VAL A 526 -20.89 1.29 19.65
CA VAL A 526 -19.51 0.80 19.49
C VAL A 526 -19.03 0.85 18.04
N LEU A 527 -19.92 0.57 17.08
CA LEU A 527 -19.58 0.45 15.66
C LEU A 527 -20.20 1.56 14.80
N ALA A 528 -19.47 1.99 13.76
CA ALA A 528 -19.89 2.97 12.76
C ALA A 528 -20.41 2.29 11.49
N ALA A 529 -21.56 1.63 11.59
CA ALA A 529 -22.21 0.99 10.43
C ALA A 529 -23.06 2.00 9.62
N PRO A 530 -22.95 2.02 8.27
CA PRO A 530 -23.82 2.81 7.40
C PRO A 530 -25.20 2.15 7.09
N PHE A 531 -25.43 0.91 7.52
CA PHE A 531 -26.66 0.14 7.29
C PHE A 531 -27.98 0.93 7.52
N PRO A 532 -29.02 0.72 6.69
CA PRO A 532 -29.09 -0.16 5.52
C PRO A 532 -28.45 0.44 4.26
N LYS A 533 -27.82 1.61 4.37
CA LYS A 533 -27.09 2.23 3.27
C LYS A 533 -25.75 1.55 3.07
N LEU A 534 -25.26 1.67 1.85
CA LEU A 534 -23.91 1.30 1.49
C LEU A 534 -22.98 2.51 1.68
N ARG A 535 -21.82 2.31 2.28
CA ARG A 535 -20.69 3.24 2.21
C ARG A 535 -19.67 2.66 1.24
N ALA A 536 -19.13 3.50 0.38
CA ALA A 536 -18.08 3.11 -0.54
C ALA A 536 -16.79 3.89 -0.26
N LEU A 537 -15.64 3.23 -0.39
CA LEU A 537 -14.31 3.82 -0.60
C LEU A 537 -13.95 3.66 -2.07
N GLY A 538 -14.30 4.68 -2.86
CA GLY A 538 -14.09 4.64 -4.29
C GLY A 538 -15.04 3.65 -4.97
N PRO A 539 -14.70 3.17 -6.18
CA PRO A 539 -15.57 2.31 -6.96
C PRO A 539 -15.45 0.82 -6.59
N LEU A 540 -14.44 0.41 -5.83
CA LEU A 540 -14.12 -1.02 -5.63
C LEU A 540 -14.43 -1.55 -4.23
N THR A 541 -14.45 -0.69 -3.22
CA THR A 541 -14.68 -1.14 -1.85
C THR A 541 -15.99 -0.55 -1.36
N ALA A 542 -16.93 -1.40 -0.98
CA ALA A 542 -18.15 -0.96 -0.34
C ALA A 542 -18.56 -1.89 0.78
N TRP A 543 -19.16 -1.34 1.82
CA TRP A 543 -19.63 -2.09 2.98
C TRP A 543 -20.86 -1.42 3.59
N ASN A 544 -21.64 -2.22 4.31
CA ASN A 544 -22.86 -1.80 5.01
C ASN A 544 -22.76 -2.01 6.53
N SER A 545 -21.89 -2.92 6.97
CA SER A 545 -21.75 -3.34 8.37
C SER A 545 -20.68 -2.55 9.13
N GLY A 546 -20.78 -2.58 10.46
CA GLY A 546 -19.77 -2.05 11.35
C GLY A 546 -18.63 -3.03 11.62
N LEU A 547 -18.93 -4.33 11.54
CA LEU A 547 -17.96 -5.44 11.62
C LEU A 547 -18.37 -6.54 10.65
N TRP A 548 -17.42 -7.08 9.89
CA TRP A 548 -17.65 -8.17 8.93
C TRP A 548 -16.38 -8.98 8.70
N VAL A 549 -16.52 -10.13 8.04
CA VAL A 549 -15.41 -11.07 7.79
C VAL A 549 -15.21 -11.24 6.30
N THR A 550 -13.95 -11.34 5.87
CA THR A 550 -13.58 -11.65 4.48
C THR A 550 -12.41 -12.63 4.47
N GLY A 551 -12.39 -13.54 3.48
CA GLY A 551 -11.16 -14.25 3.12
C GLY A 551 -10.28 -13.32 2.29
N GLN A 552 -8.98 -13.29 2.58
CA GLN A 552 -8.00 -12.51 1.82
C GLN A 552 -6.84 -13.40 1.36
N GLY A 553 -6.07 -12.89 0.41
CA GLY A 553 -4.83 -13.54 0.02
C GLY A 553 -3.76 -13.47 1.10
N ALA A 554 -2.61 -14.05 0.76
CA ALA A 554 -1.48 -14.15 1.67
C ALA A 554 -0.88 -12.74 1.90
N ARG A 555 -0.76 -12.30 3.15
CA ARG A 555 -0.24 -10.96 3.51
C ARG A 555 1.28 -10.80 3.24
N GLU A 556 1.95 -11.90 2.92
CA GLU A 556 3.36 -11.97 2.53
C GLU A 556 3.59 -11.65 1.06
N ASP A 557 2.56 -11.63 0.22
CA ASP A 557 2.69 -11.17 -1.16
C ASP A 557 2.65 -9.64 -1.17
N PRO A 558 3.77 -8.95 -1.44
CA PRO A 558 3.83 -7.50 -1.38
C PRO A 558 3.00 -6.86 -2.51
N GLU A 559 2.60 -7.63 -3.53
CA GLU A 559 1.69 -7.19 -4.60
C GLU A 559 0.22 -7.31 -4.25
N GLN A 560 -0.15 -8.18 -3.30
CA GLN A 560 -1.56 -8.45 -2.95
C GLN A 560 -2.03 -7.73 -1.69
N GLY A 561 -1.13 -7.39 -0.76
CA GLY A 561 -1.45 -6.57 0.41
C GLY A 561 -2.59 -7.05 1.31
N ILE A 562 -3.11 -6.12 2.13
CA ILE A 562 -4.29 -6.34 2.99
C ILE A 562 -5.44 -5.50 2.41
N GLU A 563 -6.56 -6.12 2.09
CA GLU A 563 -7.65 -5.44 1.40
C GLU A 563 -8.38 -4.42 2.29
N TRP A 564 -9.07 -3.44 1.69
CA TRP A 564 -9.92 -2.48 2.41
C TRP A 564 -11.24 -3.09 2.94
N GLY A 565 -11.30 -4.41 3.04
CA GLY A 565 -12.47 -5.15 3.48
C GLY A 565 -13.67 -4.92 2.58
N SER A 566 -13.50 -5.00 1.26
CA SER A 566 -14.64 -4.91 0.35
C SER A 566 -15.68 -5.98 0.73
N GLY A 567 -16.95 -5.59 0.83
CA GLY A 567 -18.07 -6.46 1.20
C GLY A 567 -18.42 -7.44 0.08
N GLY A 568 -17.45 -8.25 -0.35
CA GLY A 568 -17.70 -9.45 -1.16
C GLY A 568 -18.59 -10.45 -0.40
N ARG A 569 -18.83 -11.63 -0.99
CA ARG A 569 -19.58 -12.71 -0.30
C ARG A 569 -18.85 -13.07 0.99
N ALA A 570 -19.24 -12.45 2.09
CA ALA A 570 -18.75 -12.79 3.41
C ALA A 570 -19.11 -14.25 3.70
N PRO A 571 -18.27 -15.02 4.41
CA PRO A 571 -18.69 -16.29 4.97
C PRO A 571 -20.00 -16.08 5.75
N HIS A 572 -20.93 -17.02 5.62
CA HIS A 572 -22.25 -16.88 6.25
C HIS A 572 -22.13 -17.00 7.78
N LEU A 573 -22.99 -16.31 8.51
CA LEU A 573 -23.12 -16.52 9.96
C LEU A 573 -23.57 -17.97 10.24
N ILE A 574 -22.85 -18.69 11.09
CA ILE A 574 -23.16 -20.08 11.47
C ILE A 574 -24.54 -20.12 12.17
N GLY A 575 -25.40 -21.05 11.74
CA GLY A 575 -26.83 -21.11 12.13
C GLY A 575 -27.82 -20.75 11.01
N SER A 576 -27.34 -20.50 9.79
CA SER A 576 -28.10 -20.33 8.55
C SER A 576 -27.99 -21.60 7.65
N PRO A 577 -28.95 -21.92 6.74
CA PRO A 577 -29.09 -23.24 6.10
C PRO A 577 -28.03 -23.65 5.04
N ALA A 578 -26.77 -23.20 5.12
CA ALA A 578 -25.76 -23.48 4.10
C ALA A 578 -24.50 -24.19 4.65
N ASP A 579 -24.12 -25.32 4.02
CA ASP A 579 -22.89 -26.10 4.29
C ASP A 579 -21.63 -25.40 3.75
N CYS A 580 -21.19 -24.30 4.39
CA CYS A 580 -19.94 -23.62 4.03
C CYS A 580 -19.24 -22.98 5.24
N SER A 581 -17.94 -22.68 5.11
CA SER A 581 -17.13 -21.96 6.11
C SER A 581 -17.84 -20.71 6.60
N GLY A 582 -17.97 -20.55 7.91
CA GLY A 582 -18.75 -19.48 8.51
C GLY A 582 -17.99 -18.69 9.57
N TRP A 583 -18.70 -17.80 10.23
CA TRP A 583 -18.23 -17.11 11.42
C TRP A 583 -19.34 -17.09 12.48
N GLU A 584 -18.94 -16.90 13.73
CA GLU A 584 -19.83 -16.88 14.89
C GLU A 584 -19.50 -15.70 15.81
N VAL A 585 -20.54 -15.16 16.46
CA VAL A 585 -20.40 -14.22 17.57
C VAL A 585 -20.74 -14.93 18.86
N GLN A 586 -19.81 -14.87 19.81
CA GLN A 586 -19.97 -15.40 21.15
C GLN A 586 -20.04 -14.25 22.18
N GLN A 587 -20.79 -14.49 23.24
CA GLN A 587 -20.99 -13.59 24.39
C GLN A 587 -20.66 -14.29 25.71
N ARG A 588 -20.56 -13.53 26.80
CA ARG A 588 -20.36 -14.08 28.16
C ARG A 588 -21.64 -13.96 28.97
N GLY A 589 -22.22 -15.10 29.35
CA GLY A 589 -23.54 -15.12 29.98
C GLY A 589 -24.57 -14.45 29.09
N ASN A 590 -25.18 -13.36 29.57
CA ASN A 590 -26.09 -12.51 28.79
C ASN A 590 -25.54 -11.08 28.57
N ASP A 591 -24.23 -10.87 28.75
CA ASP A 591 -23.60 -9.55 28.64
C ASP A 591 -23.00 -9.32 27.23
N LEU A 592 -23.33 -8.18 26.63
CA LEU A 592 -22.90 -7.76 25.29
C LEU A 592 -21.87 -6.61 25.31
N THR A 593 -21.24 -6.34 26.46
CA THR A 593 -20.11 -5.41 26.58
C THR A 593 -18.81 -5.98 26.03
N ALA A 594 -18.71 -7.30 25.88
CA ALA A 594 -17.58 -7.97 25.25
C ALA A 594 -18.07 -9.07 24.30
N LEU A 595 -17.43 -9.16 23.14
CA LEU A 595 -17.73 -10.11 22.09
C LEU A 595 -16.47 -10.90 21.76
N ARG A 596 -16.67 -12.19 21.46
CA ARG A 596 -15.65 -13.02 20.83
C ARG A 596 -16.12 -13.37 19.44
N ILE A 597 -15.34 -12.96 18.44
CA ILE A 597 -15.60 -13.24 17.04
C ILE A 597 -14.77 -14.46 16.67
N VAL A 598 -15.45 -15.53 16.25
CA VAL A 598 -14.80 -16.78 15.83
C VAL A 598 -15.01 -16.95 14.34
N VAL A 599 -13.93 -17.20 13.60
CA VAL A 599 -13.96 -17.37 12.15
C VAL A 599 -13.38 -18.73 11.81
N ASP A 600 -14.15 -19.55 11.09
CA ASP A 600 -13.68 -20.81 10.55
C ASP A 600 -12.75 -20.54 9.36
N GLY A 601 -11.62 -21.24 9.31
CA GLY A 601 -10.62 -21.05 8.28
C GLY A 601 -9.99 -22.35 7.82
N VAL A 602 -9.56 -22.37 6.56
CA VAL A 602 -8.65 -23.41 6.08
C VAL A 602 -7.29 -23.19 6.76
N LYS A 603 -6.66 -24.27 7.24
CA LYS A 603 -5.34 -24.21 7.87
C LYS A 603 -4.35 -23.45 6.96
N GLY A 604 -3.68 -22.45 7.52
CA GLY A 604 -2.71 -21.61 6.81
C GLY A 604 -3.31 -20.47 5.97
N ALA A 605 -4.63 -20.42 5.77
CA ALA A 605 -5.27 -19.30 5.09
C ALA A 605 -5.44 -18.07 6.02
N GLU A 606 -5.33 -16.88 5.44
CA GLU A 606 -5.57 -15.62 6.12
C GLU A 606 -7.07 -15.40 6.34
N GLN A 607 -7.45 -15.19 7.60
CA GLN A 607 -8.81 -14.78 7.96
C GLN A 607 -8.78 -13.35 8.47
N VAL A 608 -9.68 -12.52 7.94
CA VAL A 608 -9.70 -11.09 8.26
C VAL A 608 -11.06 -10.69 8.79
N THR A 609 -11.09 -10.16 10.01
CA THR A 609 -12.25 -9.47 10.58
C THR A 609 -12.03 -7.98 10.47
N HIS A 610 -12.92 -7.29 9.78
CA HIS A 610 -12.88 -5.84 9.63
C HIS A 610 -13.77 -5.17 10.67
N VAL A 611 -13.30 -4.06 11.26
CA VAL A 611 -14.02 -3.30 12.28
C VAL A 611 -13.94 -1.82 11.96
N THR A 612 -15.08 -1.14 11.99
CA THR A 612 -15.19 0.32 11.90
C THR A 612 -15.69 0.86 13.24
N PRO A 613 -14.79 1.27 14.16
CA PRO A 613 -15.19 1.78 15.47
C PRO A 613 -15.99 3.08 15.33
N ASN A 614 -16.95 3.30 16.22
CA ASN A 614 -17.72 4.54 16.31
C ASN A 614 -16.95 5.68 17.01
N ALA A 615 -15.73 5.90 16.52
CA ALA A 615 -14.86 7.01 16.91
C ALA A 615 -15.38 8.39 16.44
N GLN A 616 -16.41 8.43 15.58
CA GLN A 616 -16.84 9.62 14.82
C GLN A 616 -17.74 10.60 15.59
N ILE A 617 -18.30 10.23 16.77
CA ILE A 617 -19.17 11.14 17.56
C ILE A 617 -18.39 12.36 18.12
N GLN A 618 -17.05 12.32 18.12
CA GLN A 618 -16.20 13.45 18.52
C GLN A 618 -15.71 14.29 17.32
N ALA A 619 -16.58 14.64 16.37
CA ALA A 619 -16.27 15.37 15.13
C ALA A 619 -15.61 16.76 15.27
N LYS A 620 -15.22 17.18 16.49
CA LYS A 620 -14.30 18.31 16.70
C LYS A 620 -12.99 17.94 17.41
N ASN A 621 -12.94 16.83 18.16
CA ASN A 621 -11.77 16.45 18.95
C ASN A 621 -11.05 15.18 18.46
N ARG A 622 -11.61 14.33 17.58
CA ARG A 622 -11.02 13.04 17.10
C ARG A 622 -10.91 12.01 18.23
N ALA A 623 -10.88 10.70 17.95
CA ALA A 623 -10.79 9.65 18.97
C ALA A 623 -9.34 9.28 19.29
N PRO A 624 -9.01 8.89 20.54
CA PRO A 624 -7.64 8.54 20.90
C PRO A 624 -7.39 7.10 20.44
N ILE A 625 -6.21 6.85 19.89
CA ILE A 625 -5.76 5.52 19.49
C ILE A 625 -4.57 5.20 20.37
N LEU A 626 -4.73 4.16 21.18
CA LEU A 626 -3.63 3.52 21.88
C LEU A 626 -3.37 2.19 21.20
N PHE A 627 -2.10 1.83 21.06
CA PHE A 627 -1.73 0.51 20.54
C PHE A 627 -0.49 -0.05 21.24
N GLN A 628 -0.35 -1.37 21.19
CA GLN A 628 0.85 -2.07 21.65
C GLN A 628 1.47 -2.85 20.51
N THR A 629 2.78 -2.72 20.36
CA THR A 629 3.62 -3.51 19.45
C THR A 629 4.03 -4.85 20.06
N ASP A 630 3.97 -4.97 21.40
CA ASP A 630 4.29 -6.16 22.20
C ASP A 630 3.12 -6.53 23.13
N THR A 631 2.93 -7.81 23.40
CA THR A 631 1.94 -8.34 24.34
C THR A 631 2.45 -8.47 25.78
N ASN A 632 3.76 -8.39 26.00
CA ASN A 632 4.39 -8.69 27.30
C ASN A 632 4.60 -7.47 28.20
N THR A 633 4.12 -6.30 27.80
CA THR A 633 4.33 -5.05 28.56
C THR A 633 3.01 -4.30 28.79
N ASP A 634 2.97 -3.46 29.82
CA ASP A 634 1.89 -2.48 30.05
C ASP A 634 2.11 -1.16 29.29
N LEU A 635 3.10 -1.13 28.39
CA LEU A 635 3.45 0.05 27.60
C LEU A 635 2.52 0.16 26.39
N TRP A 636 1.89 1.32 26.24
CA TRP A 636 1.07 1.67 25.09
C TRP A 636 1.64 2.88 24.39
N TRP A 637 1.47 2.95 23.08
CA TRP A 637 1.82 4.12 22.28
C TRP A 637 0.56 4.90 21.92
N ALA A 638 0.59 6.21 22.14
CA ALA A 638 -0.41 7.15 21.67
C ALA A 638 0.09 7.84 20.41
N ALA A 639 -0.71 7.80 19.35
CA ALA A 639 -0.46 8.58 18.13
C ALA A 639 -1.08 9.98 18.24
N ALA A 640 -0.28 11.02 17.97
CA ALA A 640 -0.76 12.38 17.88
C ALA A 640 -1.70 12.55 16.66
N ARG A 641 -2.69 13.42 16.82
CA ARG A 641 -3.92 13.48 16.01
C ARG A 641 -3.85 14.46 14.84
N ASP A 642 -2.70 14.87 14.36
CA ASP A 642 -2.56 15.94 13.38
C ASP A 642 -2.77 15.48 11.92
N ARG A 643 -4.01 15.09 11.57
CA ARG A 643 -4.51 14.95 10.17
C ARG A 643 -3.76 13.96 9.28
N PHE A 644 -2.66 13.37 9.73
CA PHE A 644 -1.85 12.51 8.90
C PHE A 644 -2.56 11.17 8.71
N PRO A 645 -2.68 10.72 7.45
CA PRO A 645 -2.94 9.32 7.19
C PRO A 645 -1.87 8.50 7.92
N LEU A 646 -2.29 7.52 8.71
CA LEU A 646 -1.37 6.63 9.39
C LEU A 646 -1.74 5.18 9.13
N ARG A 647 -0.71 4.34 9.16
CA ARG A 647 -0.82 2.90 9.08
C ARG A 647 0.08 2.26 10.12
N ALA A 648 -0.48 1.41 10.96
CA ALA A 648 0.27 0.69 11.98
C ALA A 648 -0.21 -0.75 12.06
N SER A 649 0.72 -1.69 12.08
CA SER A 649 0.44 -3.10 12.38
C SER A 649 0.84 -3.36 13.84
N VAL A 650 -0.13 -3.76 14.64
CA VAL A 650 0.01 -3.83 16.11
C VAL A 650 -0.55 -5.14 16.64
N ARG A 651 -0.26 -5.49 17.90
CA ARG A 651 -0.76 -6.71 18.53
C ARG A 651 -2.05 -6.47 19.30
N ARG A 652 -2.17 -5.30 19.94
CA ARG A 652 -3.36 -4.86 20.67
C ARG A 652 -3.67 -3.40 20.33
N ALA A 653 -4.94 -3.06 20.32
CA ALA A 653 -5.41 -1.70 20.05
C ALA A 653 -6.53 -1.32 21.02
N ALA A 654 -6.55 -0.06 21.45
CA ALA A 654 -7.65 0.53 22.19
C ALA A 654 -8.07 1.84 21.53
N ILE A 655 -9.36 1.91 21.14
CA ILE A 655 -9.95 3.03 20.41
C ILE A 655 -10.97 3.72 21.29
N GLY A 656 -10.77 5.01 21.60
CA GLY A 656 -11.73 5.73 22.43
C GLY A 656 -13.05 5.96 21.70
N LEU A 657 -14.16 5.59 22.34
CA LEU A 657 -15.53 5.74 21.83
C LEU A 657 -16.20 7.02 22.35
N GLY A 658 -15.67 7.60 23.43
CA GLY A 658 -16.15 8.85 24.01
C GLY A 658 -15.96 8.88 25.53
N GLY A 659 -15.67 10.04 26.11
CA GLY A 659 -15.43 10.15 27.56
C GLY A 659 -14.29 9.24 28.02
N THR A 660 -14.61 8.33 28.93
CA THR A 660 -13.74 7.27 29.46
C THR A 660 -13.99 5.91 28.80
N THR A 661 -14.85 5.81 27.80
CA THR A 661 -15.19 4.52 27.18
C THR A 661 -14.29 4.21 25.99
N TRP A 662 -13.82 2.96 25.91
CA TRP A 662 -12.90 2.49 24.87
C TRP A 662 -13.32 1.12 24.33
N LEU A 663 -13.04 0.90 23.05
CA LEU A 663 -13.06 -0.43 22.42
C LEU A 663 -11.63 -0.99 22.45
N VAL A 664 -11.42 -2.04 23.23
CA VAL A 664 -10.17 -2.80 23.29
C VAL A 664 -10.29 -4.02 22.39
N VAL A 665 -9.28 -4.22 21.54
CA VAL A 665 -9.21 -5.31 20.57
C VAL A 665 -7.91 -6.08 20.76
N GLU A 666 -8.03 -7.39 20.90
CA GLU A 666 -6.89 -8.29 21.09
C GLU A 666 -7.17 -9.68 20.49
N ASN A 667 -6.10 -10.39 20.18
CA ASN A 667 -6.20 -11.76 19.70
C ASN A 667 -6.58 -12.72 20.83
N ASP A 668 -7.40 -13.71 20.51
CA ASP A 668 -7.70 -14.83 21.41
C ASP A 668 -7.05 -16.13 20.92
N GLN A 669 -7.26 -16.46 19.64
CA GLN A 669 -6.69 -17.64 19.01
C GLN A 669 -6.29 -17.36 17.56
N GLY A 670 -5.28 -18.10 17.09
CA GLY A 670 -4.73 -17.99 15.74
C GLY A 670 -3.23 -17.73 15.78
N THR A 671 -2.53 -18.05 14.70
CA THR A 671 -1.10 -17.79 14.57
C THR A 671 -0.84 -16.50 13.80
N HIS A 672 0.30 -15.86 14.10
CA HIS A 672 0.71 -14.57 13.53
C HIS A 672 -0.38 -13.47 13.61
N PRO A 673 -0.95 -13.21 14.81
CA PRO A 673 -2.02 -12.24 14.96
C PRO A 673 -1.52 -10.82 14.71
N GLU A 674 -2.27 -10.05 13.94
CA GLU A 674 -1.94 -8.66 13.59
C GLU A 674 -3.21 -7.83 13.54
N ILE A 675 -3.18 -6.63 14.10
CA ILE A 675 -4.22 -5.63 13.96
C ILE A 675 -3.64 -4.54 13.06
N LEU A 676 -4.12 -4.48 11.82
CA LEU A 676 -3.79 -3.38 10.93
C LEU A 676 -4.73 -2.21 11.18
N ILE A 677 -4.18 -1.10 11.68
CA ILE A 677 -4.87 0.18 11.84
C ILE A 677 -4.65 1.03 10.59
N ARG A 678 -5.72 1.41 9.90
CA ARG A 678 -5.70 2.40 8.82
C ARG A 678 -6.54 3.62 9.17
N SER A 679 -5.92 4.79 9.19
CA SER A 679 -6.59 6.08 9.35
C SER A 679 -6.30 6.95 8.13
N THR A 680 -7.33 7.49 7.48
CA THR A 680 -7.19 8.39 6.32
C THR A 680 -7.63 9.82 6.65
N GLY A 681 -7.76 10.14 7.94
CA GLY A 681 -8.31 11.41 8.43
C GLY A 681 -9.84 11.51 8.40
N GLU A 682 -10.51 10.80 7.48
CA GLU A 682 -11.98 10.67 7.40
C GLU A 682 -12.50 9.34 7.93
N TYR A 683 -11.70 8.28 7.80
CA TYR A 683 -12.07 6.90 8.14
C TYR A 683 -11.04 6.28 9.08
N LEU A 684 -11.53 5.40 9.96
CA LEU A 684 -10.73 4.51 10.77
C LEU A 684 -11.23 3.08 10.52
N LEU A 685 -10.34 2.24 10.00
CA LEU A 685 -10.60 0.82 9.76
C LEU A 685 -9.55 0.00 10.49
N LEU A 686 -10.01 -0.97 11.28
CA LEU A 686 -9.17 -2.03 11.82
C LEU A 686 -9.39 -3.28 10.98
N SER A 687 -8.30 -3.93 10.58
CA SER A 687 -8.35 -5.28 10.00
C SER A 687 -7.62 -6.21 10.95
N LEU A 688 -8.34 -7.19 11.50
CA LEU A 688 -7.84 -8.14 12.48
C LEU A 688 -7.48 -9.42 11.73
N LEU A 689 -6.18 -9.68 11.59
CA LEU A 689 -5.64 -10.75 10.74
C LEU A 689 -4.99 -11.84 11.57
N ALA A 690 -5.39 -13.08 11.35
CA ALA A 690 -4.73 -14.26 11.92
C ALA A 690 -4.79 -15.43 10.94
N ARG A 691 -3.87 -16.38 11.09
CA ARG A 691 -3.93 -17.65 10.37
C ARG A 691 -4.57 -18.72 11.25
N ALA A 692 -5.43 -19.52 10.64
CA ALA A 692 -5.91 -20.73 11.28
C ALA A 692 -4.73 -21.70 11.44
N GLY A 693 -4.40 -22.03 12.69
CA GLY A 693 -3.38 -23.01 13.05
C GLY A 693 -3.94 -24.43 13.03
N ASP A 694 -3.60 -25.22 14.04
CA ASP A 694 -4.13 -26.59 14.17
C ASP A 694 -5.62 -26.65 14.51
N THR A 695 -6.18 -25.56 15.05
CA THR A 695 -7.58 -25.46 15.51
C THR A 695 -8.57 -25.08 14.40
N THR A 696 -8.12 -24.96 13.15
CA THR A 696 -8.93 -24.56 11.96
C THR A 696 -9.80 -23.31 12.14
N THR A 697 -9.51 -22.50 13.16
CA THR A 697 -10.29 -21.33 13.55
C THR A 697 -9.35 -20.22 14.00
N THR A 698 -9.82 -18.99 13.86
CA THR A 698 -9.20 -17.81 14.46
C THR A 698 -10.22 -17.08 15.31
N SER A 699 -9.78 -16.40 16.36
CA SER A 699 -10.71 -15.60 17.15
C SER A 699 -10.09 -14.34 17.75
N TRP A 700 -10.95 -13.34 17.89
CA TRP A 700 -10.63 -12.01 18.39
C TRP A 700 -11.58 -11.62 19.52
N LEU A 701 -11.04 -11.00 20.56
CA LEU A 701 -11.83 -10.40 21.64
C LEU A 701 -11.99 -8.91 21.37
N LEU A 702 -13.23 -8.44 21.41
CA LEU A 702 -13.60 -7.04 21.34
C LEU A 702 -14.35 -6.69 22.61
N SER A 703 -13.78 -5.82 23.45
CA SER A 703 -14.37 -5.45 24.73
C SER A 703 -14.54 -3.95 24.89
N VAL A 704 -15.68 -3.53 25.43
CA VAL A 704 -15.96 -2.15 25.79
C VAL A 704 -15.59 -1.95 27.23
N GLN A 705 -14.62 -1.07 27.48
CA GLN A 705 -14.07 -0.85 28.81
C GLN A 705 -14.13 0.63 29.18
N GLU A 706 -14.39 0.91 30.46
CA GLU A 706 -14.20 2.23 31.04
C GLU A 706 -12.75 2.36 31.51
N MET A 707 -12.00 3.25 30.86
CA MET A 707 -10.61 3.55 31.16
C MET A 707 -10.46 5.05 31.44
N GLY A 708 -9.62 5.39 32.43
CA GLY A 708 -9.28 6.79 32.73
C GLY A 708 -8.64 7.52 31.56
N SER A 709 -8.36 8.82 31.73
CA SER A 709 -7.56 9.55 30.74
C SER A 709 -6.13 9.02 30.72
N PRO A 710 -5.52 8.75 29.55
CA PRO A 710 -4.14 8.32 29.45
C PRO A 710 -3.20 9.32 30.12
N THR A 711 -2.31 8.85 30.99
CA THR A 711 -1.32 9.72 31.66
C THR A 711 0.07 9.51 31.08
N THR A 712 0.74 10.60 30.71
CA THR A 712 2.07 10.60 30.07
C THR A 712 3.24 10.53 31.06
N ASN A 713 3.02 10.02 32.28
CA ASN A 713 4.05 10.00 33.32
C ASN A 713 5.13 8.94 33.02
N ILE A 714 6.01 9.22 32.08
CA ILE A 714 7.32 8.57 32.04
C ILE A 714 8.08 9.19 33.20
N LYS A 715 8.34 8.42 34.27
CA LYS A 715 9.38 8.81 35.22
C LYS A 715 10.68 8.87 34.42
N GLU A 716 11.26 10.05 34.27
CA GLU A 716 12.65 10.18 33.84
C GLU A 716 13.48 9.19 34.66
N ASN A 717 14.17 8.26 34.00
CA ASN A 717 15.11 7.38 34.69
C ASN A 717 16.09 8.27 35.46
N PRO A 718 16.37 7.98 36.74
CA PRO A 718 17.36 8.75 37.48
C PRO A 718 18.71 8.59 36.77
N SER A 719 19.24 9.74 36.37
CA SER A 719 20.55 10.02 35.77
C SER A 719 21.69 9.12 36.20
#